data_AF-B5GIJ0-F1
#
_entry.id   AF-B5GIJ0-F1
#
_cell.length_a   1.000
_cell.length_b   1.000
_cell.length_c   1.000
_cell.angle_alpha   90.00
_cell.angle_beta   90.00
_cell.angle_gamma   90.00
#
_symmetry.space_group_name_H-M   'P 1'
#
loop_
_entity.id
_entity.type
_entity.pdbx_description
1 polymer ?
#
loop_
_entity_poly.entity_id
_entity_poly.type
_entity_poly.pdbx_seq_one_letter_code
_entity_poly.pdbx_strand_id
1 'polypeptide(L)'
;MRSVPAGSAVGGPERGRAAGALSLGSDMQARLRGVVRALLDAPGLEGAPYAVQLAVVVLASRTPWGSGVVEIRTSQVARWVGLSRSYTASVVVPWLRASGVVEVESDQGEFKEDVGLRCRVVPLLEARGVVGHPLNLRRSELAMMLFVMEALMAPGWTLKSGEVIPSGLLAARTGKGAPTDRLALLLLVLEAREDGRVRQCGGVVKGQRGRAAVTLARLLGCTAAAAERVLERLEEWGVVVRPRAGTGSGLGQRGRLVVPAVAAARGGQITAGRGTPGMMGAPSEGAVAGFSGPDVAATPSEESEAGEKPQVSEVPEADNPAIADPDDAATLHANHASGVPVVGEVEEVGGFSGVAGLGSSPFPERVCVGEEPELGEEAEGLCGSSGAGEGPLRGEQPNTFPIPSQHQQPATAGAGHTRTGSGKVPGPRLPRRRLVQVPELGDALRPVGWLWDRLSGWQQQQIETAARAELVRLAGLVPLPQDAPRALAERLEARIAQSRGLVMIRQPYPWLLHRALVQRPACSDTRCDDGISLDTGQACESCGNVIHLRRAHRARLGAELDQEQPDLPAAERRRVLEERLRAHTEREAEARERRHAAQRARSDRMRAAARERAAREQEEAAARERVRQALPCADCGREDAAGLCQGCGRIRELNALIVEAGMCQVSWTVNPRHTGEVAAVMDQVRDDVLAQVAVSVGELRAALDADGVNVADDPSFPDVASVRGLRAAREAAADYRATALAQLARTRHAQTEGRYAHAAEQSRSHHRHDPTGPQSLAAAARAAETARTRTAEHLLTQRLTHLREQHLPTPAASDEERLSEAFACVPGSAARDRPGADDLRA
;
A
#
# COMPACT_ATOMS: atom_id res chain seq x y z
N MET A 1 -54.96 -5.23 -6.88
CA MET A 1 -55.27 -4.15 -7.85
C MET A 1 -54.79 -2.83 -7.26
N ARG A 2 -54.16 -1.90 -7.97
CA ARG A 2 -53.79 -1.85 -9.40
C ARG A 2 -52.27 -2.02 -9.57
N SER A 3 -51.82 -2.38 -10.77
CA SER A 3 -50.39 -2.56 -11.11
C SER A 3 -50.04 -1.76 -12.36
N VAL A 4 -49.00 -0.91 -12.30
CA VAL A 4 -48.36 -0.21 -13.43
C VAL A 4 -46.91 0.13 -13.01
N PRO A 5 -45.95 0.34 -13.94
CA PRO A 5 -45.06 -0.74 -14.32
C PRO A 5 -43.59 -0.50 -13.94
N ALA A 6 -42.75 -1.54 -14.07
CA ALA A 6 -41.31 -1.40 -14.00
C ALA A 6 -40.77 -0.64 -15.23
N GLY A 7 -40.22 0.55 -15.02
CA GLY A 7 -39.58 1.34 -16.08
C GLY A 7 -38.20 0.78 -16.45
N SER A 8 -37.91 0.70 -17.75
CA SER A 8 -36.66 0.13 -18.28
C SER A 8 -35.43 0.92 -17.83
N ALA A 9 -34.37 0.21 -17.42
CA ALA A 9 -33.09 0.81 -17.07
C ALA A 9 -32.34 1.31 -18.32
N VAL A 10 -32.46 2.61 -18.63
CA VAL A 10 -31.67 3.27 -19.68
C VAL A 10 -30.21 3.39 -19.23
N GLY A 11 -29.27 2.94 -20.06
CA GLY A 11 -27.84 3.01 -19.75
C GLY A 11 -27.28 4.43 -19.85
N GLY A 12 -27.05 5.08 -18.70
CA GLY A 12 -26.41 6.40 -18.58
C GLY A 12 -24.89 6.36 -18.28
N PRO A 13 -24.22 7.52 -18.26
CA PRO A 13 -22.75 7.63 -18.29
C PRO A 13 -22.03 7.26 -16.98
N GLU A 14 -22.75 6.96 -15.89
CA GLU A 14 -22.20 6.88 -14.52
C GLU A 14 -21.11 5.82 -14.31
N ARG A 15 -21.08 4.76 -15.12
CA ARG A 15 -19.99 3.76 -15.10
C ARG A 15 -18.63 4.34 -15.51
N GLY A 16 -18.59 5.48 -16.22
CA GLY A 16 -17.37 6.08 -16.76
C GLY A 16 -16.34 6.47 -15.69
N ARG A 17 -16.78 7.04 -14.56
CA ARG A 17 -15.87 7.51 -13.49
C ARG A 17 -15.18 6.36 -12.75
N ALA A 18 -15.93 5.30 -12.43
CA ALA A 18 -15.39 4.08 -11.80
C ALA A 18 -14.51 3.26 -12.77
N ALA A 19 -14.90 3.18 -14.05
CA ALA A 19 -14.05 2.58 -15.09
C ALA A 19 -12.73 3.35 -15.26
N GLY A 20 -12.78 4.68 -15.34
CA GLY A 20 -11.58 5.53 -15.44
C GLY A 20 -10.61 5.32 -14.27
N ALA A 21 -11.12 5.23 -13.04
CA ALA A 21 -10.30 4.99 -11.84
C ALA A 21 -9.55 3.66 -11.85
N LEU A 22 -10.12 2.60 -12.44
CA LEU A 22 -9.48 1.29 -12.56
C LEU A 22 -8.59 1.16 -13.81
N SER A 23 -8.62 2.16 -14.71
CA SER A 23 -7.82 2.22 -15.94
C SER A 23 -6.39 2.75 -15.71
N LEU A 24 -5.75 2.36 -14.61
CA LEU A 24 -4.42 2.84 -14.21
C LEU A 24 -3.34 2.55 -15.27
N GLY A 25 -2.64 3.60 -15.74
CA GLY A 25 -1.42 3.44 -16.54
C GLY A 25 -0.33 2.71 -15.74
N SER A 26 0.58 2.01 -16.42
CA SER A 26 1.57 1.11 -15.79
C SER A 26 2.34 1.76 -14.65
N ASP A 27 2.70 3.03 -14.84
CA ASP A 27 3.60 3.75 -13.95
C ASP A 27 2.84 4.26 -12.71
N MET A 28 1.60 4.73 -12.89
CA MET A 28 0.69 5.04 -11.78
C MET A 28 0.32 3.77 -11.00
N GLN A 29 0.10 2.64 -11.67
CA GLN A 29 -0.18 1.36 -11.01
C GLN A 29 1.04 0.88 -10.20
N ALA A 30 2.26 0.98 -10.76
CA ALA A 30 3.50 0.64 -10.07
C ALA A 30 3.77 1.58 -8.88
N ARG A 31 3.48 2.88 -9.03
CA ARG A 31 3.56 3.90 -7.97
C ARG A 31 2.61 3.60 -6.83
N LEU A 32 1.31 3.45 -7.10
CA LEU A 32 0.30 3.13 -6.07
C LEU A 32 0.54 1.78 -5.40
N ARG A 33 1.06 0.79 -6.13
CA ARG A 33 1.54 -0.49 -5.57
C ARG A 33 2.70 -0.29 -4.59
N GLY A 34 3.70 0.51 -4.95
CA GLY A 34 4.83 0.84 -4.07
C GLY A 34 4.40 1.61 -2.82
N VAL A 35 3.38 2.47 -2.95
CA VAL A 35 2.77 3.22 -1.85
C VAL A 35 2.00 2.31 -0.90
N VAL A 36 1.10 1.47 -1.42
CA VAL A 36 0.36 0.50 -0.58
C VAL A 36 1.31 -0.50 0.07
N ARG A 37 2.40 -0.91 -0.60
CA ARG A 37 3.46 -1.71 0.04
C ARG A 37 4.13 -0.94 1.18
N ALA A 38 4.67 0.25 0.93
CA ALA A 38 5.32 1.05 1.98
C ALA A 38 4.38 1.50 3.13
N LEU A 39 3.06 1.39 2.99
CA LEU A 39 2.09 1.56 4.08
C LEU A 39 1.78 0.26 4.85
N LEU A 40 1.81 -0.89 4.19
CA LEU A 40 1.59 -2.21 4.82
C LEU A 40 2.86 -2.76 5.47
N ASP A 41 4.01 -2.46 4.87
CA ASP A 41 5.36 -2.83 5.30
C ASP A 41 5.94 -1.76 6.27
N ALA A 42 5.09 -0.92 6.87
CA ALA A 42 5.48 0.14 7.80
C ALA A 42 5.69 -0.41 9.22
N PRO A 43 6.76 0.00 9.94
CA PRO A 43 7.04 -0.49 11.28
C PRO A 43 5.95 -0.08 12.26
N GLY A 44 5.50 -1.02 13.09
CA GLY A 44 4.33 -0.88 13.94
C GLY A 44 3.06 -1.50 13.38
N LEU A 45 3.08 -2.11 12.18
CA LEU A 45 1.99 -2.93 11.63
C LEU A 45 2.30 -4.44 11.60
N GLU A 46 3.43 -4.88 12.14
CA GLU A 46 3.77 -6.29 12.30
C GLU A 46 2.70 -7.00 13.15
N GLY A 47 2.13 -8.09 12.62
CA GLY A 47 1.03 -8.82 13.26
C GLY A 47 -0.32 -8.09 13.28
N ALA A 48 -0.44 -6.89 12.70
CA ALA A 48 -1.69 -6.13 12.68
C ALA A 48 -2.82 -6.89 11.96
N PRO A 49 -4.04 -6.96 12.53
CA PRO A 49 -5.20 -7.52 11.82
C PRO A 49 -5.45 -6.79 10.49
N TYR A 50 -5.91 -7.52 9.46
CA TYR A 50 -6.22 -6.93 8.14
C TYR A 50 -7.22 -5.76 8.19
N ALA A 51 -8.06 -5.70 9.23
CA ALA A 51 -8.92 -4.56 9.52
C ALA A 51 -8.14 -3.25 9.78
N VAL A 52 -7.03 -3.34 10.50
CA VAL A 52 -6.14 -2.22 10.82
C VAL A 52 -5.30 -1.85 9.61
N GLN A 53 -4.66 -2.84 8.97
CA GLN A 53 -3.89 -2.65 7.74
C GLN A 53 -4.71 -1.92 6.66
N LEU A 54 -5.96 -2.35 6.44
CA LEU A 54 -6.88 -1.69 5.51
C LEU A 54 -7.28 -0.29 5.99
N ALA A 55 -7.49 -0.08 7.29
CA ALA A 55 -7.80 1.24 7.84
C ALA A 55 -6.66 2.25 7.58
N VAL A 56 -5.39 1.87 7.75
CA VAL A 56 -4.23 2.72 7.42
C VAL A 56 -4.26 3.13 5.93
N VAL A 57 -4.50 2.18 5.03
CA VAL A 57 -4.57 2.45 3.57
C VAL A 57 -5.78 3.34 3.21
N VAL A 58 -6.92 3.17 3.88
CA VAL A 58 -8.09 4.05 3.75
C VAL A 58 -7.76 5.47 4.23
N LEU A 59 -7.12 5.64 5.38
CA LEU A 59 -6.75 6.95 5.91
C LEU A 59 -5.69 7.63 5.02
N ALA A 60 -4.69 6.89 4.54
CA ALA A 60 -3.69 7.40 3.60
C ALA A 60 -4.33 7.92 2.31
N SER A 61 -5.23 7.14 1.68
CA SER A 61 -5.92 7.57 0.46
C SER A 61 -6.83 8.79 0.67
N ARG A 62 -7.33 9.01 1.89
CA ARG A 62 -8.15 10.17 2.26
C ARG A 62 -7.35 11.38 2.78
N THR A 63 -6.02 11.29 2.87
CA THR A 63 -5.18 12.34 3.44
C THR A 63 -5.17 13.60 2.56
N PRO A 64 -5.65 14.77 3.05
CA PRO A 64 -5.66 16.00 2.27
C PRO A 64 -4.25 16.49 1.96
N TRP A 65 -4.03 16.89 0.70
CA TRP A 65 -2.71 17.36 0.25
C TRP A 65 -2.18 18.54 1.08
N GLY A 66 -3.03 19.51 1.43
CA GLY A 66 -2.67 20.62 2.30
C GLY A 66 -2.38 20.15 3.74
N SER A 67 -3.42 20.01 4.56
CA SER A 67 -3.30 19.77 6.01
C SER A 67 -2.55 18.50 6.40
N GLY A 68 -2.64 17.42 5.61
CA GLY A 68 -2.14 16.11 6.02
C GLY A 68 -2.96 15.43 7.14
N VAL A 69 -4.06 16.03 7.58
CA VAL A 69 -4.95 15.53 8.64
C VAL A 69 -6.26 15.06 8.01
N VAL A 70 -6.65 13.81 8.28
CA VAL A 70 -7.94 13.24 7.87
C VAL A 70 -8.97 13.44 8.98
N GLU A 71 -10.01 14.23 8.72
CA GLU A 71 -11.21 14.24 9.54
C GLU A 71 -12.17 13.14 9.08
N ILE A 72 -12.48 12.18 9.96
CA ILE A 72 -13.35 11.05 9.65
C ILE A 72 -14.06 10.52 10.91
N ARG A 73 -15.31 10.07 10.76
CA ARG A 73 -16.03 9.40 11.86
C ARG A 73 -15.64 7.93 11.95
N THR A 74 -15.60 7.37 13.16
CA THR A 74 -15.38 5.93 13.39
C THR A 74 -16.37 5.04 12.62
N SER A 75 -17.61 5.50 12.41
CA SER A 75 -18.61 4.83 11.58
C SER A 75 -18.34 4.91 10.06
N GLN A 76 -17.59 5.90 9.58
CA GLN A 76 -17.13 5.96 8.20
C GLN A 76 -15.95 5.02 7.99
N VAL A 77 -14.97 4.97 8.92
CA VAL A 77 -13.89 3.95 8.90
C VAL A 77 -14.51 2.55 8.88
N ALA A 78 -15.52 2.29 9.73
CA ALA A 78 -16.25 1.03 9.76
C ALA A 78 -16.86 0.64 8.39
N ARG A 79 -17.58 1.56 7.73
CA ARG A 79 -18.14 1.32 6.38
C ARG A 79 -17.08 1.13 5.29
N TRP A 80 -15.93 1.80 5.39
CA TRP A 80 -14.79 1.65 4.48
C TRP A 80 -14.08 0.30 4.65
N VAL A 81 -13.94 -0.18 5.89
CA VAL A 81 -13.27 -1.44 6.23
C VAL A 81 -14.22 -2.66 6.13
N GLY A 82 -15.54 -2.44 6.17
CA GLY A 82 -16.57 -3.48 6.05
C GLY A 82 -17.03 -4.07 7.39
N LEU A 83 -16.82 -3.37 8.50
CA LEU A 83 -17.09 -3.86 9.86
C LEU A 83 -18.16 -3.02 10.59
N SER A 84 -18.56 -3.46 11.78
CA SER A 84 -19.48 -2.69 12.64
C SER A 84 -18.78 -1.48 13.27
N ARG A 85 -19.56 -0.44 13.62
CA ARG A 85 -19.03 0.72 14.38
C ARG A 85 -18.39 0.28 15.70
N SER A 86 -19.02 -0.68 16.39
CA SER A 86 -18.56 -1.20 17.68
C SER A 86 -17.16 -1.83 17.58
N TYR A 87 -16.99 -2.83 16.72
CA TYR A 87 -15.68 -3.50 16.51
C TYR A 87 -14.61 -2.51 16.02
N THR A 88 -14.98 -1.54 15.18
CA THR A 88 -14.05 -0.51 14.72
C THR A 88 -13.58 0.37 15.89
N ALA A 89 -14.48 0.74 16.81
CA ALA A 89 -14.16 1.54 17.99
C ALA A 89 -13.40 0.76 19.08
N SER A 90 -13.69 -0.52 19.28
CA SER A 90 -13.08 -1.33 20.36
C SER A 90 -11.79 -2.06 19.96
N VAL A 91 -11.60 -2.36 18.67
CA VAL A 91 -10.41 -3.07 18.17
C VAL A 91 -9.58 -2.17 17.26
N VAL A 92 -10.17 -1.66 16.18
CA VAL A 92 -9.38 -1.01 15.10
C VAL A 92 -8.77 0.31 15.53
N VAL A 93 -9.52 1.22 16.15
CA VAL A 93 -9.00 2.54 16.56
C VAL A 93 -7.97 2.44 17.71
N PRO A 94 -8.16 1.60 18.76
CA PRO A 94 -7.12 1.37 19.76
C PRO A 94 -5.83 0.78 19.17
N TRP A 95 -5.93 -0.14 18.21
CA TRP A 95 -4.75 -0.70 17.53
C TRP A 95 -4.04 0.38 16.69
N LEU A 96 -4.79 1.22 15.94
CA LEU A 96 -4.21 2.36 15.21
C LEU A 96 -3.43 3.31 16.15
N ARG A 97 -4.00 3.66 17.32
CA ARG A 97 -3.30 4.46 18.35
C ARG A 97 -2.01 3.78 18.84
N ALA A 98 -2.05 2.47 19.08
CA ALA A 98 -0.90 1.71 19.57
C ALA A 98 0.20 1.51 18.50
N SER A 99 -0.16 1.51 17.22
CA SER A 99 0.77 1.25 16.11
C SER A 99 1.83 2.33 15.87
N GLY A 100 1.59 3.57 16.29
CA GLY A 100 2.40 4.75 15.92
C GLY A 100 2.29 5.17 14.44
N VAL A 101 1.95 4.26 13.52
CA VAL A 101 1.77 4.52 12.08
C VAL A 101 0.64 5.54 11.81
N VAL A 102 -0.33 5.65 12.71
CA VAL A 102 -1.38 6.67 12.67
C VAL A 102 -1.52 7.35 14.02
N GLU A 103 -1.18 8.64 14.11
CA GLU A 103 -1.66 9.48 15.22
C GLU A 103 -3.18 9.62 15.09
N VAL A 104 -3.90 9.26 16.16
CA VAL A 104 -5.36 9.42 16.23
C VAL A 104 -5.72 10.34 17.38
N GLU A 105 -5.82 11.62 17.07
CA GLU A 105 -6.56 12.57 17.91
C GLU A 105 -8.05 12.24 17.82
N SER A 106 -8.69 12.04 18.97
CA SER A 106 -10.13 11.80 19.05
C SER A 106 -10.85 12.96 19.71
N ASP A 107 -11.77 13.57 18.96
CA ASP A 107 -12.84 14.36 19.56
C ASP A 107 -13.83 13.40 20.22
N GLN A 108 -13.59 13.14 21.51
CA GLN A 108 -14.47 12.30 22.34
C GLN A 108 -15.82 12.99 22.52
N GLY A 109 -16.89 12.27 22.18
CA GLY A 109 -18.17 12.48 22.84
C GLY A 109 -18.17 11.71 24.15
N GLU A 110 -18.32 12.42 25.27
CA GLU A 110 -19.07 12.00 26.48
C GLU A 110 -18.83 10.60 27.04
N PHE A 111 -19.44 9.59 26.39
CA PHE A 111 -19.36 8.17 26.69
C PHE A 111 -17.96 7.62 26.41
N LYS A 112 -17.01 8.54 26.21
CA LYS A 112 -15.66 8.36 25.68
C LYS A 112 -15.73 7.67 24.31
N GLU A 113 -16.82 7.93 23.57
CA GLU A 113 -16.99 7.44 22.20
C GLU A 113 -16.26 8.35 21.22
N ASP A 114 -15.49 7.73 20.32
CA ASP A 114 -14.82 8.44 19.25
C ASP A 114 -15.87 8.88 18.19
N VAL A 115 -16.36 10.12 18.33
CA VAL A 115 -17.37 10.73 17.43
C VAL A 115 -16.68 11.32 16.19
N GLY A 116 -15.54 11.98 16.39
CA GLY A 116 -14.64 12.43 15.32
C GLY A 116 -13.22 11.92 15.57
N LEU A 117 -12.60 11.39 14.52
CA LEU A 117 -11.18 11.06 14.47
C LEU A 117 -10.48 12.11 13.59
N ARG A 118 -9.41 12.70 14.10
CA ARG A 118 -8.42 13.45 13.33
C ARG A 118 -7.18 12.56 13.22
N CYS A 119 -7.02 11.93 12.07
CA CYS A 119 -5.94 10.97 11.83
C CYS A 119 -4.80 11.61 11.03
N ARG A 120 -3.55 11.45 11.48
CA ARG A 120 -2.35 11.71 10.68
C ARG A 120 -1.65 10.38 10.39
N VAL A 121 -1.43 10.06 9.12
CA VAL A 121 -0.64 8.87 8.74
C VAL A 121 0.83 9.27 8.77
N VAL A 122 1.55 8.90 9.84
CA VAL A 122 2.87 9.44 10.17
C VAL A 122 3.90 9.20 9.05
N PRO A 123 4.06 7.98 8.51
CA PRO A 123 5.01 7.73 7.41
C PRO A 123 4.70 8.49 6.11
N LEU A 124 3.48 9.00 5.94
CA LEU A 124 3.05 9.80 4.79
C LEU A 124 3.25 11.31 5.02
N LEU A 125 3.40 11.75 6.27
CA LEU A 125 3.84 13.10 6.62
C LEU A 125 5.37 13.21 6.58
N GLU A 126 6.09 12.28 7.22
CA GLU A 126 7.55 12.25 7.25
C GLU A 126 8.17 12.17 5.84
N ALA A 127 7.46 11.52 4.91
CA ALA A 127 7.86 11.42 3.52
C ALA A 127 7.75 12.73 2.72
N ARG A 128 7.01 13.75 3.19
CA ARG A 128 6.74 14.97 2.41
C ARG A 128 8.03 15.72 2.09
N GLY A 129 8.33 15.88 0.81
CA GLY A 129 9.56 16.53 0.33
C GLY A 129 10.79 15.63 0.30
N VAL A 130 10.76 14.42 0.87
CA VAL A 130 11.87 13.46 0.81
C VAL A 130 11.99 12.87 -0.60
N VAL A 131 12.96 13.36 -1.37
CA VAL A 131 13.14 12.98 -2.78
C VAL A 131 13.39 11.46 -2.89
N GLY A 132 12.61 10.79 -3.73
CA GLY A 132 12.71 9.35 -3.97
C GLY A 132 11.95 8.46 -2.98
N HIS A 133 11.40 8.98 -1.88
CA HIS A 133 10.63 8.16 -0.93
C HIS A 133 9.31 7.67 -1.56
N PRO A 134 8.91 6.40 -1.39
CA PRO A 134 7.69 5.85 -2.01
C PRO A 134 6.43 6.59 -1.57
N LEU A 135 6.36 7.03 -0.31
CA LEU A 135 5.21 7.77 0.25
C LEU A 135 5.25 9.29 0.00
N ASN A 136 6.29 9.83 -0.66
CA ASN A 136 6.33 11.24 -1.07
C ASN A 136 5.43 11.44 -2.30
N LEU A 137 4.12 11.35 -2.08
CA LEU A 137 3.08 11.42 -3.10
C LEU A 137 2.91 12.83 -3.66
N ARG A 138 2.39 12.93 -4.88
CA ARG A 138 1.85 14.17 -5.47
C ARG A 138 0.34 14.26 -5.23
N ARG A 139 -0.22 15.47 -5.28
CA ARG A 139 -1.68 15.70 -5.18
C ARG A 139 -2.51 14.83 -6.13
N SER A 140 -2.01 14.59 -7.36
CA SER A 140 -2.66 13.72 -8.35
C SER A 140 -2.57 12.23 -8.03
N GLU A 141 -1.49 11.79 -7.37
CA GLU A 141 -1.29 10.40 -6.97
C GLU A 141 -2.17 10.05 -5.75
N LEU A 142 -2.30 10.96 -4.77
CA LEU A 142 -3.28 10.86 -3.69
C LEU A 142 -4.72 10.81 -4.21
N ALA A 143 -5.07 11.70 -5.15
CA ALA A 143 -6.40 11.69 -5.78
C ALA A 143 -6.68 10.37 -6.51
N MET A 144 -5.70 9.82 -7.23
CA MET A 144 -5.84 8.51 -7.88
C MET A 144 -5.94 7.36 -6.87
N MET A 145 -5.16 7.40 -5.78
CA MET A 145 -5.28 6.44 -4.68
C MET A 145 -6.69 6.45 -4.09
N LEU A 146 -7.26 7.63 -3.88
CA LEU A 146 -8.64 7.78 -3.43
C LEU A 146 -9.62 7.18 -4.44
N PHE A 147 -9.56 7.57 -5.72
CA PHE A 147 -10.49 7.06 -6.74
C PHE A 147 -10.43 5.53 -6.91
N VAL A 148 -9.26 4.91 -6.78
CA VAL A 148 -9.12 3.44 -6.77
C VAL A 148 -9.81 2.85 -5.53
N MET A 149 -9.56 3.39 -4.34
CA MET A 149 -10.24 2.95 -3.11
C MET A 149 -11.76 3.13 -3.21
N GLU A 150 -12.22 4.23 -3.81
CA GLU A 150 -13.65 4.47 -4.05
C GLU A 150 -14.25 3.40 -4.97
N ALA A 151 -13.66 3.17 -6.15
CA ALA A 151 -14.13 2.18 -7.11
C ALA A 151 -14.15 0.74 -6.55
N LEU A 152 -13.26 0.40 -5.60
CA LEU A 152 -13.18 -0.95 -5.03
C LEU A 152 -14.04 -1.16 -3.79
N MET A 153 -14.19 -0.17 -2.91
CA MET A 153 -14.78 -0.39 -1.58
C MET A 153 -15.45 0.83 -0.92
N ALA A 154 -15.60 1.97 -1.59
CA ALA A 154 -16.40 3.04 -1.02
C ALA A 154 -17.87 2.58 -0.84
N PRO A 155 -18.47 2.78 0.33
CA PRO A 155 -19.86 2.39 0.61
C PRO A 155 -20.92 3.30 -0.06
N GLY A 156 -20.53 4.07 -1.09
CA GLY A 156 -21.37 5.06 -1.80
C GLY A 156 -21.63 6.35 -1.02
N TRP A 157 -21.68 7.48 -1.74
CA TRP A 157 -22.14 8.77 -1.22
C TRP A 157 -22.66 9.69 -2.32
N THR A 158 -23.81 10.30 -2.05
CA THR A 158 -24.17 11.62 -2.61
C THR A 158 -23.23 12.67 -2.04
N LEU A 159 -22.55 13.40 -2.93
CA LEU A 159 -21.81 14.62 -2.59
C LEU A 159 -22.79 15.76 -2.29
N LYS A 160 -22.31 16.84 -1.63
CA LYS A 160 -23.14 18.05 -1.39
C LYS A 160 -23.68 18.67 -2.67
N SER A 161 -22.97 18.48 -3.80
CA SER A 161 -23.35 18.90 -5.16
C SER A 161 -24.49 18.08 -5.78
N GLY A 162 -24.98 17.03 -5.13
CA GLY A 162 -25.95 16.09 -5.67
C GLY A 162 -25.34 14.95 -6.51
N GLU A 163 -24.07 15.06 -6.94
CA GLU A 163 -23.39 13.99 -7.65
C GLU A 163 -23.33 12.71 -6.79
N VAL A 164 -23.78 11.59 -7.35
CA VAL A 164 -23.71 10.27 -6.71
C VAL A 164 -22.38 9.62 -7.08
N ILE A 165 -21.49 9.46 -6.10
CA ILE A 165 -20.37 8.50 -6.24
C ILE A 165 -20.93 7.11 -5.94
N PRO A 166 -20.93 6.18 -6.92
CA PRO A 166 -21.51 4.86 -6.76
C PRO A 166 -20.74 4.02 -5.73
N SER A 167 -21.42 3.02 -5.17
CA SER A 167 -20.80 2.03 -4.29
C SER A 167 -19.74 1.21 -5.04
N GLY A 168 -18.54 1.10 -4.49
CA GLY A 168 -17.45 0.29 -5.04
C GLY A 168 -17.73 -1.22 -5.01
N LEU A 169 -16.93 -1.98 -5.74
CA LEU A 169 -17.16 -3.41 -6.03
C LEU A 169 -17.47 -4.29 -4.79
N LEU A 170 -16.79 -4.05 -3.66
CA LEU A 170 -16.98 -4.78 -2.40
C LEU A 170 -17.64 -3.93 -1.29
N ALA A 171 -18.33 -2.85 -1.66
CA ALA A 171 -19.04 -1.97 -0.73
C ALA A 171 -20.07 -2.69 0.16
N ALA A 172 -20.84 -3.61 -0.43
CA ALA A 172 -21.85 -4.41 0.26
C ALA A 172 -21.27 -5.58 1.07
N ARG A 173 -20.06 -6.04 0.74
CA ARG A 173 -19.36 -7.10 1.49
C ARG A 173 -18.96 -6.57 2.86
N THR A 174 -19.67 -7.02 3.89
CA THR A 174 -19.46 -6.65 5.30
C THR A 174 -19.33 -7.89 6.18
N GLY A 175 -18.96 -7.71 7.45
CA GLY A 175 -18.80 -8.79 8.44
C GLY A 175 -17.41 -9.45 8.44
N LYS A 176 -17.30 -10.61 9.09
CA LYS A 176 -16.02 -11.34 9.25
C LYS A 176 -15.36 -11.60 7.89
N GLY A 177 -14.05 -11.37 7.81
CA GLY A 177 -13.26 -11.49 6.57
C GLY A 177 -13.46 -10.38 5.53
N ALA A 178 -14.44 -9.49 5.65
CA ALA A 178 -14.63 -8.39 4.69
C ALA A 178 -13.40 -7.47 4.53
N PRO A 179 -12.62 -7.14 5.58
CA PRO A 179 -11.39 -6.37 5.41
C PRO A 179 -10.33 -7.13 4.59
N THR A 180 -10.19 -8.43 4.85
CA THR A 180 -9.26 -9.32 4.13
C THR A 180 -9.64 -9.39 2.64
N ASP A 181 -10.92 -9.53 2.33
CA ASP A 181 -11.42 -9.59 0.95
C ASP A 181 -11.22 -8.25 0.23
N ARG A 182 -11.49 -7.11 0.90
CA ARG A 182 -11.27 -5.75 0.36
C ARG A 182 -9.78 -5.45 0.11
N LEU A 183 -8.91 -5.80 1.06
CA LEU A 183 -7.46 -5.64 0.93
C LEU A 183 -6.89 -6.57 -0.16
N ALA A 184 -7.37 -7.80 -0.24
CA ALA A 184 -7.01 -8.74 -1.29
C ALA A 184 -7.38 -8.20 -2.68
N LEU A 185 -8.61 -7.68 -2.87
CA LEU A 185 -9.00 -7.09 -4.15
C LEU A 185 -8.12 -5.89 -4.53
N LEU A 186 -7.81 -4.99 -3.59
CA LEU A 186 -6.89 -3.88 -3.83
C LEU A 186 -5.52 -4.35 -4.32
N LEU A 187 -4.92 -5.34 -3.65
CA LEU A 187 -3.61 -5.87 -4.01
C LEU A 187 -3.64 -6.62 -5.36
N LEU A 188 -4.74 -7.33 -5.67
CA LEU A 188 -4.94 -7.98 -6.97
C LEU A 188 -5.14 -6.96 -8.11
N VAL A 189 -5.82 -5.84 -7.87
CA VAL A 189 -5.99 -4.73 -8.83
C VAL A 189 -4.66 -4.02 -9.09
N LEU A 190 -3.84 -3.82 -8.05
CA LEU A 190 -2.50 -3.22 -8.19
C LEU A 190 -1.47 -4.18 -8.84
N GLU A 191 -1.72 -5.49 -8.83
CA GLU A 191 -0.94 -6.53 -9.56
C GLU A 191 -1.58 -7.00 -10.88
N ALA A 192 -2.76 -6.48 -11.24
CA ALA A 192 -3.39 -6.74 -12.53
C ALA A 192 -2.51 -6.20 -13.68
N ARG A 193 -2.74 -6.72 -14.87
CA ARG A 193 -2.34 -6.08 -16.12
C ARG A 193 -3.54 -5.36 -16.71
N GLU A 194 -3.28 -4.63 -17.79
CA GLU A 194 -4.25 -3.85 -18.56
C GLU A 194 -5.36 -4.73 -19.20
N ASP A 195 -5.08 -6.03 -19.38
CA ASP A 195 -6.04 -7.08 -19.78
C ASP A 195 -6.74 -7.75 -18.57
N GLY A 196 -6.70 -7.10 -17.40
CA GLY A 196 -7.22 -7.58 -16.12
C GLY A 196 -6.43 -8.75 -15.50
N ARG A 197 -5.39 -9.28 -16.16
CA ARG A 197 -4.72 -10.52 -15.71
C ARG A 197 -3.67 -10.26 -14.64
N VAL A 198 -3.84 -10.85 -13.45
CA VAL A 198 -2.93 -10.69 -12.31
C VAL A 198 -1.58 -11.38 -12.58
N ARG A 199 -0.48 -10.72 -12.21
CA ARG A 199 0.89 -11.24 -12.33
C ARG A 199 1.15 -12.36 -11.31
N GLN A 200 0.71 -13.57 -11.64
CA GLN A 200 0.97 -14.77 -10.81
C GLN A 200 2.47 -15.03 -10.60
N CYS A 201 2.81 -15.56 -9.42
CA CYS A 201 4.16 -15.91 -9.04
C CYS A 201 4.84 -16.91 -10.00
N GLY A 202 6.11 -16.62 -10.33
CA GLY A 202 6.97 -17.53 -11.08
C GLY A 202 7.64 -18.60 -10.20
N GLY A 203 8.09 -19.68 -10.84
CA GLY A 203 8.76 -20.81 -10.20
C GLY A 203 7.90 -22.08 -10.12
N VAL A 204 8.43 -23.08 -9.41
CA VAL A 204 7.70 -24.29 -9.01
C VAL A 204 7.00 -24.02 -7.70
N VAL A 205 5.71 -24.35 -7.61
CA VAL A 205 4.93 -24.31 -6.38
C VAL A 205 4.95 -25.70 -5.74
N LYS A 206 5.36 -25.79 -4.46
CA LYS A 206 5.49 -27.06 -3.72
C LYS A 206 4.21 -27.53 -3.00
N GLY A 207 3.09 -26.81 -3.14
CA GLY A 207 1.82 -27.16 -2.49
C GLY A 207 0.75 -27.61 -3.48
N GLN A 208 -0.24 -28.38 -2.99
CA GLN A 208 -1.38 -28.83 -3.79
C GLN A 208 -2.32 -27.69 -4.23
N ARG A 209 -2.30 -26.53 -3.54
CA ARG A 209 -3.13 -25.37 -3.87
C ARG A 209 -2.52 -24.53 -5.00
N GLY A 210 -3.38 -23.96 -5.83
CA GLY A 210 -3.00 -23.38 -7.13
C GLY A 210 -2.09 -22.14 -7.07
N ARG A 211 -1.51 -21.77 -8.23
CA ARG A 211 -0.64 -20.58 -8.37
C ARG A 211 -1.34 -19.27 -7.99
N ALA A 212 -2.66 -19.20 -8.14
CA ALA A 212 -3.46 -18.07 -7.67
C ALA A 212 -3.37 -17.93 -6.14
N ALA A 213 -3.67 -19.01 -5.39
CA ALA A 213 -3.57 -19.06 -3.93
C ALA A 213 -2.18 -18.59 -3.44
N VAL A 214 -1.11 -19.17 -3.99
CA VAL A 214 0.27 -18.85 -3.59
C VAL A 214 0.70 -17.43 -3.99
N THR A 215 0.06 -16.83 -5.00
CA THR A 215 0.26 -15.42 -5.32
C THR A 215 -0.43 -14.54 -4.29
N LEU A 216 -1.72 -14.77 -3.99
CA LEU A 216 -2.44 -13.96 -3.01
C LEU A 216 -1.89 -14.13 -1.58
N ALA A 217 -1.46 -15.33 -1.22
CA ALA A 217 -0.77 -15.63 0.04
C ALA A 217 0.45 -14.73 0.25
N ARG A 218 1.30 -14.59 -0.78
CA ARG A 218 2.46 -13.69 -0.75
C ARG A 218 2.09 -12.21 -0.78
N LEU A 219 0.93 -11.84 -1.31
CA LEU A 219 0.45 -10.46 -1.28
C LEU A 219 -0.10 -10.08 0.10
N LEU A 220 -0.76 -11.00 0.80
CA LEU A 220 -1.36 -10.79 2.13
C LEU A 220 -0.43 -11.16 3.31
N GLY A 221 0.66 -11.89 3.08
CA GLY A 221 1.50 -12.43 4.15
C GLY A 221 0.92 -13.67 4.85
N CYS A 222 -0.10 -14.33 4.28
CA CYS A 222 -0.79 -15.47 4.89
C CYS A 222 -0.46 -16.83 4.25
N THR A 223 -1.03 -17.91 4.77
CA THR A 223 -0.87 -19.25 4.21
C THR A 223 -1.60 -19.41 2.87
N ALA A 224 -1.11 -20.31 2.02
CA ALA A 224 -1.80 -20.67 0.76
C ALA A 224 -3.20 -21.29 0.99
N ALA A 225 -3.50 -21.77 2.20
CA ALA A 225 -4.82 -22.28 2.56
C ALA A 225 -5.80 -21.14 2.91
N ALA A 226 -5.36 -20.13 3.67
CA ALA A 226 -6.15 -18.92 3.92
C ALA A 226 -6.40 -18.13 2.63
N ALA A 227 -5.37 -17.98 1.78
CA ALA A 227 -5.48 -17.26 0.52
C ALA A 227 -6.45 -17.90 -0.49
N GLU A 228 -6.56 -19.23 -0.54
CA GLU A 228 -7.55 -19.89 -1.41
C GLU A 228 -8.99 -19.61 -0.93
N ARG A 229 -9.25 -19.62 0.38
CA ARG A 229 -10.56 -19.24 0.95
C ARG A 229 -10.94 -17.78 0.68
N VAL A 230 -9.96 -16.89 0.55
CA VAL A 230 -10.18 -15.49 0.11
C VAL A 230 -10.50 -15.44 -1.39
N LEU A 231 -9.80 -16.23 -2.23
CA LEU A 231 -10.10 -16.29 -3.66
C LEU A 231 -11.49 -16.85 -3.96
N GLU A 232 -11.91 -17.90 -3.25
CA GLU A 232 -13.25 -18.49 -3.37
C GLU A 232 -14.34 -17.43 -3.14
N ARG A 233 -14.26 -16.67 -2.03
CA ARG A 233 -15.18 -15.54 -1.78
C ARG A 233 -15.10 -14.42 -2.82
N LEU A 234 -13.91 -14.11 -3.35
CA LEU A 234 -13.76 -13.10 -4.40
C LEU A 234 -14.33 -13.54 -5.76
N GLU A 235 -14.46 -14.85 -5.99
CA GLU A 235 -15.17 -15.43 -7.14
C GLU A 235 -16.69 -15.46 -6.91
N GLU A 236 -17.17 -15.78 -5.70
CA GLU A 236 -18.59 -15.68 -5.32
C GLU A 236 -19.14 -14.25 -5.50
N TRP A 237 -18.35 -13.23 -5.14
CA TRP A 237 -18.68 -11.82 -5.35
C TRP A 237 -18.43 -11.34 -6.80
N GLY A 238 -17.98 -12.21 -7.72
CA GLY A 238 -17.77 -11.89 -9.14
C GLY A 238 -16.66 -10.87 -9.45
N VAL A 239 -15.92 -10.41 -8.44
CA VAL A 239 -14.86 -9.40 -8.57
C VAL A 239 -13.54 -9.98 -9.08
N VAL A 240 -13.41 -11.31 -9.03
CA VAL A 240 -12.27 -12.10 -9.53
C VAL A 240 -12.81 -13.32 -10.29
N VAL A 241 -12.08 -13.80 -11.29
CA VAL A 241 -12.39 -15.06 -12.00
C VAL A 241 -11.11 -15.84 -12.29
N ARG A 242 -11.14 -17.17 -12.10
CA ARG A 242 -10.10 -18.12 -12.53
C ARG A 242 -10.52 -18.92 -13.78
N PRO A 243 -10.52 -18.32 -14.99
CA PRO A 243 -10.91 -19.05 -16.20
C PRO A 243 -10.01 -20.27 -16.45
N ARG A 244 -10.65 -21.44 -16.55
CA ARG A 244 -10.03 -22.72 -16.90
C ARG A 244 -10.17 -22.91 -18.41
N ALA A 245 -9.04 -23.04 -19.12
CA ALA A 245 -9.04 -23.36 -20.54
C ALA A 245 -8.85 -24.87 -20.73
N GLY A 246 -9.78 -25.51 -21.46
CA GLY A 246 -9.60 -26.88 -21.90
C GLY A 246 -8.52 -26.98 -22.98
N THR A 247 -7.77 -28.07 -22.97
CA THR A 247 -6.88 -28.48 -24.06
C THR A 247 -7.21 -29.92 -24.43
N GLY A 248 -7.10 -30.29 -25.71
CA GLY A 248 -7.53 -31.60 -26.26
C GLY A 248 -6.78 -32.84 -25.76
N SER A 249 -6.02 -32.73 -24.68
CA SER A 249 -5.30 -33.81 -23.99
C SER A 249 -5.84 -34.12 -22.60
N GLY A 250 -7.01 -33.58 -22.22
CA GLY A 250 -7.68 -33.82 -20.93
C GLY A 250 -7.02 -33.18 -19.69
N LEU A 251 -5.71 -32.91 -19.74
CA LEU A 251 -4.94 -32.37 -18.62
C LEU A 251 -5.16 -30.86 -18.42
N GLY A 252 -5.98 -30.50 -17.44
CA GLY A 252 -6.29 -29.10 -17.11
C GLY A 252 -5.06 -28.25 -16.76
N GLN A 253 -4.76 -27.25 -17.59
CA GLN A 253 -3.57 -26.40 -17.44
C GLN A 253 -3.91 -24.93 -17.13
N ARG A 254 -3.17 -24.36 -16.17
CA ARG A 254 -2.99 -22.90 -15.97
C ARG A 254 -4.28 -22.10 -15.79
N GLY A 255 -4.95 -22.28 -14.64
CA GLY A 255 -5.93 -21.31 -14.15
C GLY A 255 -5.29 -19.92 -14.02
N ARG A 256 -5.62 -19.03 -14.97
CA ARG A 256 -5.22 -17.62 -14.96
C ARG A 256 -6.05 -16.90 -13.90
N LEU A 257 -5.52 -15.85 -13.28
CA LEU A 257 -6.27 -15.03 -12.33
C LEU A 257 -6.60 -13.69 -13.00
N VAL A 258 -7.88 -13.31 -13.04
CA VAL A 258 -8.36 -12.13 -13.76
C VAL A 258 -9.26 -11.30 -12.85
N VAL A 259 -9.11 -9.97 -12.88
CA VAL A 259 -10.03 -9.00 -12.26
C VAL A 259 -10.92 -8.41 -13.37
N PRO A 260 -12.20 -8.82 -13.52
CA PRO A 260 -13.02 -8.42 -14.67
C PRO A 260 -13.20 -6.90 -14.80
N ALA A 261 -13.32 -6.19 -13.68
CA ALA A 261 -13.50 -4.74 -13.67
C ALA A 261 -12.31 -3.98 -14.30
N VAL A 262 -11.07 -4.48 -14.15
CA VAL A 262 -9.86 -3.88 -14.75
C VAL A 262 -9.81 -4.13 -16.26
N ALA A 263 -10.26 -5.31 -16.72
CA ALA A 263 -10.38 -5.58 -18.16
C ALA A 263 -11.49 -4.72 -18.81
N ALA A 264 -12.66 -4.64 -18.16
CA ALA A 264 -13.79 -3.84 -18.61
C ALA A 264 -13.48 -2.34 -18.66
N ALA A 265 -12.72 -1.82 -17.68
CA ALA A 265 -12.23 -0.45 -17.63
C ALA A 265 -11.39 -0.01 -18.85
N ARG A 266 -10.92 -0.97 -19.67
CA ARG A 266 -10.13 -0.75 -20.88
C ARG A 266 -10.72 -1.39 -22.13
N GLY A 267 -12.03 -1.70 -22.11
CA GLY A 267 -12.75 -2.27 -23.26
C GLY A 267 -12.43 -3.72 -23.59
N GLY A 268 -11.67 -4.42 -22.73
CA GLY A 268 -11.30 -5.82 -22.95
C GLY A 268 -12.47 -6.77 -22.67
N GLN A 269 -13.08 -7.32 -23.73
CA GLN A 269 -14.06 -8.40 -23.59
C GLN A 269 -13.40 -9.68 -23.06
N ILE A 270 -13.97 -10.25 -22.00
CA ILE A 270 -13.60 -11.59 -21.51
C ILE A 270 -14.55 -12.60 -22.16
N THR A 271 -14.04 -13.38 -23.11
CA THR A 271 -14.77 -14.51 -23.71
C THR A 271 -14.87 -15.66 -22.70
N ALA A 272 -15.89 -15.63 -21.85
CA ALA A 272 -16.25 -16.76 -21.00
C ALA A 272 -16.82 -17.90 -21.86
N GLY A 273 -16.33 -19.13 -21.64
CA GLY A 273 -16.84 -20.32 -22.32
C GLY A 273 -18.28 -20.60 -21.91
N ARG A 274 -19.15 -20.89 -22.88
CA ARG A 274 -20.58 -21.14 -22.67
C ARG A 274 -20.78 -22.48 -21.94
N GLY A 275 -21.42 -22.44 -20.78
CA GLY A 275 -21.85 -23.63 -20.03
C GLY A 275 -23.18 -23.34 -19.35
N THR A 276 -24.22 -24.11 -19.66
CA THR A 276 -25.59 -23.83 -19.23
C THR A 276 -26.41 -25.13 -19.14
N PRO A 277 -26.88 -25.52 -17.95
CA PRO A 277 -28.12 -26.27 -17.80
C PRO A 277 -29.31 -25.28 -17.72
N GLY A 278 -30.49 -25.63 -18.20
CA GLY A 278 -31.61 -24.69 -18.24
C GLY A 278 -33.01 -25.30 -18.38
N MET A 279 -34.01 -24.47 -18.05
CA MET A 279 -35.47 -24.63 -18.23
C MET A 279 -36.10 -23.28 -17.84
N MET A 280 -37.22 -22.79 -18.38
CA MET A 280 -38.19 -23.31 -19.37
C MET A 280 -38.38 -22.32 -20.56
N GLY A 281 -39.24 -22.66 -21.54
CA GLY A 281 -39.46 -21.91 -22.80
C GLY A 281 -40.40 -20.69 -22.72
N ALA A 282 -40.98 -20.18 -23.82
CA ALA A 282 -41.04 -20.72 -25.20
C ALA A 282 -41.05 -19.58 -26.28
N PRO A 283 -41.64 -19.64 -27.51
CA PRO A 283 -40.85 -19.37 -28.73
C PRO A 283 -41.37 -18.32 -29.73
N SER A 284 -40.46 -17.84 -30.60
CA SER A 284 -40.69 -17.36 -31.98
C SER A 284 -39.33 -17.39 -32.72
N GLU A 285 -39.13 -18.21 -33.75
CA GLU A 285 -39.50 -18.06 -35.18
C GLU A 285 -38.60 -17.11 -36.00
N GLY A 286 -38.04 -17.63 -37.11
CA GLY A 286 -37.80 -16.84 -38.33
C GLY A 286 -36.39 -16.31 -38.66
N ALA A 287 -35.42 -17.16 -39.00
CA ALA A 287 -34.41 -16.89 -40.04
C ALA A 287 -33.61 -18.17 -40.41
N VAL A 288 -33.31 -18.40 -41.69
CA VAL A 288 -32.60 -19.61 -42.17
C VAL A 288 -31.45 -19.26 -43.12
N ALA A 289 -30.22 -19.63 -42.73
CA ALA A 289 -29.07 -19.93 -43.61
C ALA A 289 -27.96 -20.57 -42.74
N GLY A 290 -27.35 -21.72 -43.06
CA GLY A 290 -27.60 -22.65 -44.15
C GLY A 290 -26.40 -22.85 -45.08
N PHE A 291 -25.44 -23.69 -44.70
CA PHE A 291 -24.52 -24.41 -45.61
C PHE A 291 -24.00 -25.69 -44.93
N SER A 292 -23.61 -26.69 -45.73
CA SER A 292 -23.49 -28.11 -45.31
C SER A 292 -22.07 -28.54 -44.87
N GLY A 293 -21.99 -29.72 -44.25
CA GLY A 293 -20.73 -30.47 -43.98
C GLY A 293 -20.22 -31.23 -45.22
N PRO A 294 -19.83 -32.54 -45.14
CA PRO A 294 -19.89 -33.52 -44.03
C PRO A 294 -18.49 -33.75 -43.38
N ASP A 295 -17.93 -34.89 -42.93
CA ASP A 295 -18.20 -36.36 -42.79
C ASP A 295 -17.17 -36.91 -41.74
N VAL A 296 -17.20 -38.11 -41.12
CA VAL A 296 -18.23 -39.12 -40.76
C VAL A 296 -17.65 -40.13 -39.73
N ALA A 297 -18.52 -40.82 -38.97
CA ALA A 297 -18.23 -42.02 -38.13
C ALA A 297 -17.23 -41.85 -36.94
N ALA A 298 -17.18 -42.70 -35.90
CA ALA A 298 -17.96 -43.91 -35.59
C ALA A 298 -18.32 -44.02 -34.07
N THR A 299 -19.30 -44.90 -33.82
CA THR A 299 -19.96 -45.46 -32.60
C THR A 299 -19.22 -45.62 -31.24
N PRO A 300 -19.97 -45.86 -30.13
CA PRO A 300 -19.47 -45.80 -28.74
C PRO A 300 -19.30 -47.17 -28.03
N SER A 301 -18.64 -47.14 -26.86
CA SER A 301 -18.79 -47.99 -25.65
C SER A 301 -17.88 -47.40 -24.56
N GLU A 302 -18.10 -47.55 -23.25
CA GLU A 302 -19.13 -48.27 -22.48
C GLU A 302 -19.30 -47.59 -21.10
N GLU A 303 -20.44 -47.79 -20.42
CA GLU A 303 -20.65 -47.33 -19.04
C GLU A 303 -20.16 -48.39 -18.03
N SER A 304 -19.75 -47.95 -16.84
CA SER A 304 -19.66 -48.81 -15.66
C SER A 304 -19.80 -47.96 -14.40
N GLU A 305 -20.76 -48.35 -13.55
CA GLU A 305 -21.15 -47.62 -12.34
C GLU A 305 -20.45 -48.15 -11.08
N ALA A 306 -20.66 -47.40 -9.98
CA ALA A 306 -20.62 -47.86 -8.59
C ALA A 306 -19.27 -48.31 -7.97
N GLY A 307 -19.15 -48.06 -6.66
CA GLY A 307 -17.96 -48.33 -5.85
C GLY A 307 -17.99 -47.48 -4.57
N GLU A 308 -18.39 -48.07 -3.46
CA GLU A 308 -18.87 -47.36 -2.27
C GLU A 308 -17.78 -46.72 -1.37
N LYS A 309 -18.25 -45.89 -0.43
CA LYS A 309 -17.49 -45.35 0.72
C LYS A 309 -17.57 -46.36 1.89
N PRO A 310 -17.20 -45.99 3.14
CA PRO A 310 -16.12 -45.13 3.64
C PRO A 310 -15.20 -45.89 4.64
N GLN A 311 -14.17 -45.23 5.19
CA GLN A 311 -13.81 -45.45 6.60
C GLN A 311 -13.05 -44.26 7.19
N VAL A 312 -13.02 -44.16 8.53
CA VAL A 312 -12.54 -43.03 9.33
C VAL A 312 -11.46 -43.52 10.30
N SER A 313 -10.48 -42.67 10.58
CA SER A 313 -9.71 -42.73 11.84
C SER A 313 -9.19 -41.32 12.19
N GLU A 314 -8.96 -41.07 13.48
CA GLU A 314 -8.79 -39.74 14.07
C GLU A 314 -7.37 -39.54 14.70
N VAL A 315 -7.21 -38.44 15.45
CA VAL A 315 -6.14 -38.19 16.46
C VAL A 315 -4.75 -37.76 15.92
N PRO A 316 -4.04 -36.77 16.52
CA PRO A 316 -4.47 -35.64 17.36
C PRO A 316 -4.09 -34.26 16.77
N GLU A 317 -4.58 -33.19 17.41
CA GLU A 317 -4.15 -31.80 17.22
C GLU A 317 -2.99 -31.42 18.17
N ALA A 318 -2.22 -30.38 17.84
CA ALA A 318 -1.16 -29.84 18.70
C ALA A 318 -0.95 -28.33 18.45
N ASP A 319 -1.06 -27.52 19.51
CA ASP A 319 -1.04 -26.06 19.45
C ASP A 319 0.31 -25.43 19.09
N ASN A 320 0.31 -24.39 18.23
CA ASN A 320 1.00 -23.09 18.42
C ASN A 320 0.61 -22.08 17.30
N PRO A 321 0.91 -20.76 17.44
CA PRO A 321 -0.14 -19.76 17.57
C PRO A 321 -0.62 -19.16 16.25
N ALA A 322 -1.92 -18.85 16.18
CA ALA A 322 -2.54 -18.21 15.03
C ALA A 322 -2.58 -16.67 15.15
N ILE A 323 -1.98 -15.97 14.18
CA ILE A 323 -2.42 -14.62 13.79
C ILE A 323 -3.20 -14.74 12.48
N ALA A 324 -4.39 -15.34 12.61
CA ALA A 324 -5.48 -15.31 11.66
C ALA A 324 -6.76 -15.59 12.46
N ASP A 325 -7.84 -14.84 12.21
CA ASP A 325 -9.16 -15.15 12.80
C ASP A 325 -9.51 -16.64 12.49
N PRO A 326 -9.63 -17.53 13.49
CA PRO A 326 -10.01 -18.91 13.26
C PRO A 326 -11.48 -18.97 12.80
N ASP A 327 -11.78 -19.79 11.80
CA ASP A 327 -13.14 -20.02 11.32
C ASP A 327 -13.66 -21.36 11.84
N ASP A 328 -13.99 -21.40 13.13
CA ASP A 328 -14.75 -22.51 13.72
C ASP A 328 -16.25 -22.37 13.42
N ALA A 329 -16.88 -23.49 13.10
CA ALA A 329 -18.26 -23.53 12.62
C ALA A 329 -19.25 -23.85 13.76
N ALA A 330 -20.04 -22.85 14.16
CA ALA A 330 -21.17 -23.04 15.07
C ALA A 330 -22.41 -22.29 14.57
N THR A 331 -23.21 -22.94 13.72
CA THR A 331 -24.44 -22.38 13.14
C THR A 331 -25.59 -22.40 14.16
N LEU A 332 -25.57 -21.50 15.15
CA LEU A 332 -26.62 -21.38 16.16
C LEU A 332 -27.58 -20.22 15.85
N HIS A 333 -28.53 -20.47 14.95
CA HIS A 333 -29.75 -19.67 14.84
C HIS A 333 -30.87 -20.31 15.65
N ALA A 334 -31.10 -19.82 16.87
CA ALA A 334 -32.31 -20.14 17.62
C ALA A 334 -33.46 -19.24 17.16
N ASN A 335 -34.60 -19.83 16.78
CA ASN A 335 -35.80 -19.07 16.45
C ASN A 335 -36.37 -18.38 17.70
N HIS A 336 -36.74 -17.11 17.59
CA HIS A 336 -37.43 -16.40 18.68
C HIS A 336 -38.89 -16.86 18.80
N ALA A 337 -39.19 -17.59 19.87
CA ALA A 337 -40.56 -17.79 20.37
C ALA A 337 -40.85 -16.86 21.55
N SER A 338 -42.12 -16.66 21.89
CA SER A 338 -42.57 -15.51 22.68
C SER A 338 -42.88 -15.81 24.16
N GLY A 339 -42.34 -14.98 25.05
CA GLY A 339 -43.12 -14.33 26.12
C GLY A 339 -43.27 -15.02 27.49
N VAL A 340 -43.09 -14.17 28.53
CA VAL A 340 -43.61 -14.29 29.93
C VAL A 340 -43.09 -15.46 30.82
N PRO A 341 -43.17 -15.35 32.18
CA PRO A 341 -42.09 -15.86 33.05
C PRO A 341 -42.52 -16.73 34.26
N VAL A 342 -41.52 -17.27 34.98
CA VAL A 342 -41.51 -17.75 36.40
C VAL A 342 -40.01 -17.84 36.78
N VAL A 343 -39.47 -17.16 37.82
CA VAL A 343 -39.61 -17.30 39.30
C VAL A 343 -38.87 -18.52 39.88
N GLY A 344 -37.99 -18.29 40.85
CA GLY A 344 -37.55 -19.28 41.86
C GLY A 344 -36.11 -19.82 41.77
N GLU A 345 -35.27 -19.43 42.74
CA GLU A 345 -34.40 -20.23 43.65
C GLU A 345 -33.92 -21.65 43.20
N VAL A 346 -32.71 -22.13 43.52
CA VAL A 346 -32.19 -22.48 44.86
C VAL A 346 -30.63 -22.52 44.87
N GLU A 347 -30.03 -22.70 46.05
CA GLU A 347 -28.62 -22.59 46.44
C GLU A 347 -27.66 -23.76 46.03
N GLU A 348 -26.42 -23.59 46.50
CA GLU A 348 -25.19 -24.40 46.48
C GLU A 348 -25.31 -25.92 46.78
N VAL A 349 -24.24 -26.69 46.47
CA VAL A 349 -23.34 -27.33 47.49
C VAL A 349 -22.26 -28.25 46.85
N GLY A 350 -21.02 -28.12 47.34
CA GLY A 350 -19.99 -29.19 47.36
C GLY A 350 -19.10 -29.38 46.11
N GLY A 351 -17.84 -29.80 46.24
CA GLY A 351 -17.03 -29.99 47.46
C GLY A 351 -15.73 -30.80 47.24
N PHE A 352 -14.69 -30.51 48.04
CA PHE A 352 -13.35 -31.15 48.10
C PHE A 352 -12.46 -31.01 46.83
N SER A 353 -11.15 -30.69 46.85
CA SER A 353 -10.03 -30.62 47.83
C SER A 353 -9.01 -31.76 47.70
N GLY A 354 -7.71 -31.38 47.61
CA GLY A 354 -6.55 -32.29 47.59
C GLY A 354 -5.26 -31.54 47.26
N VAL A 355 -4.25 -31.59 48.16
CA VAL A 355 -2.97 -30.85 48.04
C VAL A 355 -1.79 -31.74 48.46
N ALA A 356 -0.83 -31.94 47.55
CA ALA A 356 0.57 -32.37 47.73
C ALA A 356 1.16 -32.66 46.32
N GLY A 357 2.47 -32.70 46.06
CA GLY A 357 3.66 -32.49 46.91
C GLY A 357 4.93 -32.60 46.04
N LEU A 358 6.09 -32.16 46.55
CA LEU A 358 7.36 -32.13 45.80
C LEU A 358 7.99 -33.53 45.64
N GLY A 359 8.65 -33.79 44.51
CA GLY A 359 9.51 -34.97 44.32
C GLY A 359 10.15 -35.04 42.93
N SER A 360 11.48 -35.16 42.87
CA SER A 360 12.23 -35.41 41.63
C SER A 360 12.24 -36.91 41.26
N SER A 361 12.37 -37.22 39.96
CA SER A 361 12.60 -38.58 39.46
C SER A 361 13.90 -38.68 38.63
N PRO A 362 14.57 -39.85 38.58
CA PRO A 362 16.00 -39.93 38.21
C PRO A 362 16.25 -40.36 36.76
N PHE A 363 17.54 -40.29 36.36
CA PHE A 363 18.06 -40.95 35.16
C PHE A 363 18.10 -42.48 35.31
N PRO A 364 17.94 -43.26 34.23
CA PRO A 364 18.10 -44.72 34.26
C PRO A 364 19.57 -45.13 34.29
N GLU A 365 19.86 -46.16 35.10
CA GLU A 365 21.18 -46.72 35.33
C GLU A 365 21.57 -47.78 34.27
N ARG A 366 22.85 -48.20 34.21
CA ARG A 366 23.34 -49.21 33.27
C ARG A 366 23.55 -50.56 33.96
N VAL A 367 23.27 -51.65 33.24
CA VAL A 367 23.61 -53.02 33.64
C VAL A 367 24.98 -53.42 33.07
N CYS A 368 25.66 -54.33 33.78
CA CYS A 368 27.12 -54.53 33.75
C CYS A 368 27.62 -55.63 32.78
N VAL A 369 28.84 -56.14 33.09
CA VAL A 369 29.64 -57.22 32.46
C VAL A 369 30.70 -56.71 31.45
N GLY A 370 32.01 -56.91 31.69
CA GLY A 370 32.64 -57.53 32.87
C GLY A 370 34.18 -57.62 32.79
N GLU A 371 34.75 -58.31 33.79
CA GLU A 371 36.13 -58.80 33.93
C GLU A 371 37.27 -57.77 34.21
N GLU A 372 37.87 -57.90 35.39
CA GLU A 372 39.19 -57.35 35.76
C GLU A 372 40.30 -58.39 35.51
N PRO A 373 41.59 -58.04 35.67
CA PRO A 373 42.23 -58.52 36.92
C PRO A 373 43.20 -57.53 37.61
N GLU A 374 42.98 -57.38 38.92
CA GLU A 374 43.94 -57.41 40.04
C GLU A 374 45.38 -56.81 39.94
N LEU A 375 45.59 -55.82 40.84
CA LEU A 375 46.70 -55.68 41.81
C LEU A 375 48.14 -55.29 41.35
N GLY A 376 48.65 -54.25 42.03
CA GLY A 376 50.05 -53.81 42.06
C GLY A 376 50.19 -52.46 42.77
N GLU A 377 50.76 -52.44 43.98
CA GLU A 377 50.88 -51.23 44.82
C GLU A 377 52.23 -50.50 44.67
N GLU A 378 52.28 -49.26 45.21
CA GLU A 378 53.46 -48.42 45.50
C GLU A 378 54.39 -47.94 44.36
N ALA A 379 54.37 -46.63 44.08
CA ALA A 379 55.56 -45.76 43.99
C ALA A 379 55.18 -44.27 43.86
N GLU A 380 56.07 -43.37 44.28
CA GLU A 380 55.88 -41.91 44.23
C GLU A 380 56.39 -41.25 42.93
N GLY A 381 55.76 -40.14 42.53
CA GLY A 381 56.53 -38.97 42.05
C GLY A 381 56.63 -38.66 40.54
N LEU A 382 56.20 -37.43 40.22
CA LEU A 382 56.74 -36.53 39.17
C LEU A 382 56.49 -36.80 37.67
N CYS A 383 55.79 -35.83 37.05
CA CYS A 383 56.03 -35.21 35.73
C CYS A 383 56.35 -36.09 34.49
N GLY A 384 55.43 -36.15 33.52
CA GLY A 384 55.76 -36.67 32.17
C GLY A 384 54.62 -36.79 31.16
N SER A 385 53.78 -35.78 30.95
CA SER A 385 52.63 -35.87 30.02
C SER A 385 53.04 -35.83 28.53
N SER A 386 53.49 -36.96 27.99
CA SER A 386 53.68 -37.15 26.54
C SER A 386 52.34 -37.28 25.83
N GLY A 387 51.90 -36.19 25.17
CA GLY A 387 50.62 -36.13 24.47
C GLY A 387 50.56 -37.06 23.25
N ALA A 388 49.43 -37.75 23.08
CA ALA A 388 49.24 -38.77 22.06
C ALA A 388 48.80 -38.22 20.69
N GLY A 389 49.06 -39.01 19.65
CA GLY A 389 48.07 -39.37 18.62
C GLY A 389 47.54 -38.27 17.70
N GLU A 390 48.03 -38.25 16.45
CA GLU A 390 47.48 -37.43 15.38
C GLU A 390 46.06 -37.89 14.96
N GLY A 391 45.14 -36.94 14.74
CA GLY A 391 43.78 -37.19 14.26
C GLY A 391 43.45 -36.32 13.03
N PRO A 392 43.37 -36.88 11.81
CA PRO A 392 43.34 -36.07 10.59
C PRO A 392 41.92 -35.62 10.17
N LEU A 393 41.50 -34.43 10.59
CA LEU A 393 40.33 -33.73 10.05
C LEU A 393 40.58 -32.23 9.77
N ARG A 394 41.52 -31.95 8.86
CA ARG A 394 41.59 -30.66 8.14
C ARG A 394 42.00 -30.85 6.69
N GLY A 395 41.11 -30.48 5.77
CA GLY A 395 41.49 -30.17 4.40
C GLY A 395 41.79 -28.68 4.29
N GLU A 396 43.06 -28.29 4.22
CA GLU A 396 43.47 -26.91 3.95
C GLU A 396 43.93 -26.80 2.49
N GLN A 397 43.34 -25.87 1.73
CA GLN A 397 43.83 -25.53 0.38
C GLN A 397 44.98 -24.53 0.50
N PRO A 398 46.17 -24.81 -0.08
CA PRO A 398 47.27 -23.87 -0.09
C PRO A 398 47.03 -22.75 -1.12
N ASN A 399 46.73 -21.54 -0.65
CA ASN A 399 46.76 -20.33 -1.48
C ASN A 399 48.16 -19.69 -1.43
N THR A 400 49.01 -20.07 -2.38
CA THR A 400 50.37 -19.53 -2.51
C THR A 400 50.35 -18.14 -3.15
N PHE A 401 50.68 -17.11 -2.37
CA PHE A 401 51.09 -15.80 -2.90
C PHE A 401 52.41 -15.38 -2.24
N PRO A 402 53.48 -15.10 -3.01
CA PRO A 402 54.80 -14.80 -2.45
C PRO A 402 54.88 -13.37 -1.89
N ILE A 403 55.45 -13.23 -0.70
CA ILE A 403 55.88 -11.95 -0.13
C ILE A 403 57.42 -11.92 -0.18
N PRO A 404 58.06 -10.96 -0.87
CA PRO A 404 59.51 -10.80 -0.82
C PRO A 404 60.00 -10.32 0.55
N SER A 405 60.99 -11.00 1.10
CA SER A 405 61.64 -10.65 2.37
C SER A 405 62.91 -9.82 2.16
N GLN A 406 63.00 -8.64 2.77
CA GLN A 406 64.22 -7.81 2.97
C GLN A 406 63.83 -6.61 3.85
N HIS A 407 64.62 -6.07 4.78
CA HIS A 407 65.74 -6.63 5.57
C HIS A 407 65.74 -5.93 6.95
N GLN A 408 66.66 -6.26 7.87
CA GLN A 408 66.66 -5.72 9.25
C GLN A 408 67.71 -4.60 9.48
N GLN A 409 67.42 -3.73 10.47
CA GLN A 409 68.36 -2.89 11.24
C GLN A 409 69.11 -1.75 10.51
N PRO A 410 69.73 -0.80 11.26
CA PRO A 410 69.59 -0.45 12.69
C PRO A 410 69.08 1.00 12.90
N ALA A 411 69.04 1.47 14.15
CA ALA A 411 68.72 2.85 14.52
C ALA A 411 69.96 3.63 14.98
N THR A 412 70.07 4.90 14.59
CA THR A 412 71.02 5.88 15.14
C THR A 412 70.35 7.25 15.28
N ALA A 413 70.79 8.05 16.27
CA ALA A 413 70.27 9.40 16.50
C ALA A 413 71.03 10.45 15.65
N GLY A 414 70.37 11.54 15.30
CA GLY A 414 70.96 12.67 14.57
C GLY A 414 70.04 13.88 14.53
N ALA A 415 70.62 15.09 14.55
CA ALA A 415 69.86 16.34 14.55
C ALA A 415 69.15 16.61 13.20
N GLY A 416 68.08 17.40 13.23
CA GLY A 416 67.21 17.61 12.07
C GLY A 416 67.77 18.55 10.99
N HIS A 417 67.10 18.54 9.84
CA HIS A 417 67.15 19.59 8.83
C HIS A 417 65.73 19.91 8.36
N THR A 418 65.41 21.19 8.22
CA THR A 418 64.13 21.66 7.69
C THR A 418 64.14 21.61 6.16
N ARG A 419 63.16 20.93 5.56
CA ARG A 419 62.69 21.25 4.20
C ARG A 419 61.18 21.35 4.16
N THR A 420 60.71 22.55 3.84
CA THR A 420 59.33 22.81 3.43
C THR A 420 59.06 22.15 2.07
N GLY A 421 57.85 21.63 1.88
CA GLY A 421 57.45 21.05 0.60
C GLY A 421 56.12 20.29 0.65
N SER A 422 55.11 20.82 -0.06
CA SER A 422 53.81 20.19 -0.38
C SER A 422 53.03 19.56 0.78
N GLY A 423 52.07 20.31 1.32
CA GLY A 423 51.21 19.84 2.40
C GLY A 423 50.23 18.75 1.97
N LYS A 424 50.38 17.55 2.51
CA LYS A 424 49.28 16.57 2.63
C LYS A 424 48.82 16.54 4.08
N VAL A 425 47.89 17.43 4.42
CA VAL A 425 47.32 17.58 5.77
C VAL A 425 46.83 16.21 6.25
N PRO A 426 47.29 15.70 7.41
CA PRO A 426 46.69 14.53 8.02
C PRO A 426 45.24 14.86 8.36
N GLY A 427 44.29 14.18 7.72
CA GLY A 427 42.86 14.35 8.03
C GLY A 427 42.62 14.18 9.55
N PRO A 428 41.67 14.93 10.13
CA PRO A 428 41.54 15.07 11.57
C PRO A 428 41.52 13.71 12.26
N ARG A 429 42.52 13.46 13.11
CA ARG A 429 42.66 12.22 13.87
C ARG A 429 41.53 12.17 14.89
N LEU A 430 40.42 11.54 14.52
CA LEU A 430 39.24 11.35 15.38
C LEU A 430 39.69 10.83 16.76
N PRO A 431 39.27 11.47 17.86
CA PRO A 431 39.69 11.08 19.20
C PRO A 431 39.21 9.66 19.50
N ARG A 432 40.11 8.81 20.00
CA ARG A 432 39.78 7.44 20.39
C ARG A 432 38.83 7.49 21.59
N ARG A 433 37.68 6.83 21.48
CA ARG A 433 36.69 6.71 22.57
C ARG A 433 36.86 5.36 23.26
N ARG A 434 36.68 5.30 24.58
CA ARG A 434 36.51 4.03 25.31
C ARG A 434 35.10 3.49 25.03
N LEU A 435 34.90 2.18 25.00
CA LEU A 435 33.58 1.59 24.71
C LEU A 435 32.49 2.04 25.72
N VAL A 436 32.88 2.30 26.97
CA VAL A 436 32.04 2.89 28.04
C VAL A 436 31.41 4.24 27.65
N GLN A 437 31.97 4.94 26.66
CA GLN A 437 31.46 6.22 26.15
C GLN A 437 30.42 6.06 25.02
N VAL A 438 30.00 4.82 24.71
CA VAL A 438 28.94 4.49 23.73
C VAL A 438 27.96 3.49 24.39
N PRO A 439 27.11 3.94 25.32
CA PRO A 439 26.33 3.06 26.21
C PRO A 439 25.42 2.09 25.43
N GLU A 440 24.80 2.54 24.34
CA GLU A 440 23.93 1.76 23.45
C GLU A 440 24.62 0.52 22.83
N LEU A 441 25.95 0.51 22.76
CA LEU A 441 26.76 -0.61 22.27
C LEU A 441 27.61 -1.28 23.36
N GLY A 442 27.61 -0.74 24.59
CA GLY A 442 28.48 -1.20 25.67
C GLY A 442 28.26 -2.67 26.02
N ASP A 443 27.00 -3.10 26.03
CA ASP A 443 26.62 -4.48 26.31
C ASP A 443 26.83 -5.40 25.10
N ALA A 444 26.46 -4.95 23.90
CA ALA A 444 26.59 -5.72 22.67
C ALA A 444 28.04 -6.00 22.26
N LEU A 445 28.94 -5.03 22.49
CA LEU A 445 30.37 -5.14 22.16
C LEU A 445 31.24 -5.50 23.38
N ARG A 446 30.64 -5.79 24.54
CA ARG A 446 31.35 -6.18 25.77
C ARG A 446 32.40 -7.29 25.55
N PRO A 447 32.12 -8.39 24.80
CA PRO A 447 33.08 -9.47 24.57
C PRO A 447 34.34 -9.06 23.79
N VAL A 448 34.26 -7.94 23.06
CA VAL A 448 35.33 -7.41 22.21
C VAL A 448 35.90 -6.07 22.72
N GLY A 449 35.58 -5.66 23.96
CA GLY A 449 36.08 -4.39 24.53
C GLY A 449 37.62 -4.28 24.54
N TRP A 450 38.32 -5.40 24.74
CA TRP A 450 39.79 -5.46 24.66
C TRP A 450 40.35 -5.33 23.22
N LEU A 451 39.54 -5.62 22.19
CA LEU A 451 39.86 -5.32 20.79
C LEU A 451 39.58 -3.86 20.45
N TRP A 452 38.55 -3.25 21.06
CA TRP A 452 38.17 -1.85 20.85
C TRP A 452 39.31 -0.88 21.20
N ASP A 453 40.03 -1.14 22.30
CA ASP A 453 41.20 -0.38 22.73
C ASP A 453 42.45 -0.62 21.85
N ARG A 454 42.37 -1.48 20.82
CA ARG A 454 43.37 -1.65 19.75
C ARG A 454 42.99 -0.95 18.42
N LEU A 455 41.81 -0.34 18.31
CA LEU A 455 41.33 0.34 17.09
C LEU A 455 41.69 1.84 17.05
N SER A 456 41.94 2.41 15.85
CA SER A 456 42.01 3.86 15.67
C SER A 456 40.62 4.52 15.75
N GLY A 457 40.52 5.83 16.00
CA GLY A 457 39.22 6.51 16.14
C GLY A 457 38.31 6.39 14.89
N TRP A 458 38.90 6.38 13.69
CA TRP A 458 38.16 6.10 12.45
C TRP A 458 37.68 4.64 12.37
N GLN A 459 38.53 3.67 12.76
CA GLN A 459 38.13 2.26 12.83
C GLN A 459 37.01 2.04 13.87
N GLN A 460 37.09 2.70 15.02
CA GLN A 460 36.04 2.69 16.04
C GLN A 460 34.72 3.19 15.46
N GLN A 461 34.69 4.32 14.75
CA GLN A 461 33.47 4.84 14.09
C GLN A 461 32.90 3.89 13.01
N GLN A 462 33.75 3.21 12.24
CA GLN A 462 33.32 2.23 11.24
C GLN A 462 32.72 0.98 11.90
N ILE A 463 33.32 0.46 12.98
CA ILE A 463 32.77 -0.65 13.77
C ILE A 463 31.50 -0.22 14.51
N GLU A 464 31.41 1.01 15.02
CA GLU A 464 30.19 1.57 15.63
C GLU A 464 29.03 1.55 14.63
N THR A 465 29.28 2.05 13.42
CA THR A 465 28.29 2.10 12.32
C THR A 465 27.84 0.69 11.93
N ALA A 466 28.78 -0.25 11.78
CA ALA A 466 28.47 -1.64 11.46
C ALA A 466 27.70 -2.36 12.59
N ALA A 467 28.06 -2.12 13.86
CA ALA A 467 27.37 -2.70 15.01
C ALA A 467 25.95 -2.16 15.16
N ARG A 468 25.73 -0.85 14.99
CA ARG A 468 24.38 -0.25 14.95
C ARG A 468 23.51 -0.87 13.84
N ALA A 469 24.06 -1.02 12.63
CA ALA A 469 23.35 -1.65 11.51
C ALA A 469 23.09 -3.16 11.72
N GLU A 470 23.94 -3.85 12.47
CA GLU A 470 23.75 -5.26 12.85
C GLU A 470 22.69 -5.42 13.96
N LEU A 471 22.66 -4.52 14.95
CA LEU A 471 21.64 -4.50 16.00
C LEU A 471 20.23 -4.23 15.44
N VAL A 472 20.10 -3.26 14.53
CA VAL A 472 18.82 -3.00 13.84
C VAL A 472 18.35 -4.23 13.05
N ARG A 473 19.26 -4.98 12.44
CA ARG A 473 18.89 -6.23 11.74
C ARG A 473 18.53 -7.35 12.73
N LEU A 474 19.28 -7.49 13.82
CA LEU A 474 19.01 -8.49 14.86
C LEU A 474 17.67 -8.25 15.56
N ALA A 475 17.30 -6.99 15.81
CA ALA A 475 16.02 -6.62 16.43
C ALA A 475 14.80 -7.09 15.62
N GLY A 476 14.93 -7.29 14.30
CA GLY A 476 13.91 -7.88 13.43
C GLY A 476 14.10 -9.38 13.16
N LEU A 477 14.96 -10.07 13.91
CA LEU A 477 15.29 -11.50 13.75
C LEU A 477 15.25 -12.30 15.06
N VAL A 478 15.44 -11.66 16.23
CA VAL A 478 15.22 -12.26 17.56
C VAL A 478 13.75 -12.12 17.99
N PRO A 479 13.22 -12.94 18.93
CA PRO A 479 11.81 -12.86 19.34
C PRO A 479 11.41 -11.56 20.04
N LEU A 480 12.38 -10.92 20.71
CA LEU A 480 12.19 -9.74 21.53
C LEU A 480 13.26 -8.71 21.12
N PRO A 481 12.92 -7.55 20.52
CA PRO A 481 13.90 -6.60 20.02
C PRO A 481 14.97 -6.17 21.05
N GLN A 482 14.62 -6.11 22.33
CA GLN A 482 15.53 -5.81 23.44
C GLN A 482 16.62 -6.87 23.69
N ASP A 483 16.49 -8.08 23.13
CA ASP A 483 17.52 -9.13 23.18
C ASP A 483 18.57 -8.99 22.08
N ALA A 484 18.40 -8.09 21.09
CA ALA A 484 19.38 -7.91 20.02
C ALA A 484 20.82 -7.60 20.52
N PRO A 485 21.04 -6.79 21.57
CA PRO A 485 22.36 -6.60 22.18
C PRO A 485 22.93 -7.89 22.79
N ARG A 486 22.08 -8.69 23.45
CA ARG A 486 22.46 -9.98 24.05
C ARG A 486 22.84 -11.00 22.99
N ALA A 487 22.01 -11.16 21.95
CA ALA A 487 22.29 -12.03 20.82
C ALA A 487 23.57 -11.62 20.04
N LEU A 488 23.86 -10.32 19.94
CA LEU A 488 25.12 -9.86 19.34
C LEU A 488 26.34 -10.17 20.23
N ALA A 489 26.22 -10.06 21.55
CA ALA A 489 27.28 -10.45 22.47
C ALA A 489 27.54 -11.98 22.43
N GLU A 490 26.50 -12.81 22.55
CA GLU A 490 26.57 -14.27 22.46
C GLU A 490 27.19 -14.73 21.12
N ARG A 491 26.80 -14.10 20.01
CA ARG A 491 27.42 -14.27 18.68
C ARG A 491 28.92 -13.98 18.70
N LEU A 492 29.34 -12.89 19.31
CA LEU A 492 30.76 -12.49 19.36
C LEU A 492 31.58 -13.47 20.22
N GLU A 493 31.04 -13.92 21.35
CA GLU A 493 31.67 -14.93 22.22
C GLU A 493 31.85 -16.27 21.49
N ALA A 494 30.80 -16.77 20.82
CA ALA A 494 30.89 -17.98 20.00
C ALA A 494 31.97 -17.86 18.89
N ARG A 495 32.13 -16.68 18.29
CA ARG A 495 33.14 -16.42 17.24
C ARG A 495 34.55 -16.23 17.79
N ILE A 496 34.71 -15.79 19.04
CA ILE A 496 35.98 -15.82 19.79
C ILE A 496 36.38 -17.27 20.09
N ALA A 497 35.44 -18.11 20.56
CA ALA A 497 35.68 -19.54 20.80
C ALA A 497 36.10 -20.27 19.51
N GLN A 498 35.37 -20.06 18.40
CA GLN A 498 35.75 -20.57 17.06
C GLN A 498 37.16 -20.17 16.62
N SER A 499 37.69 -19.04 17.13
CA SER A 499 39.03 -18.51 16.76
C SER A 499 40.19 -19.16 17.53
N ARG A 500 39.95 -20.24 18.28
CA ARG A 500 40.91 -20.89 19.21
C ARG A 500 41.41 -19.93 20.31
N GLY A 501 40.52 -19.08 20.82
CA GLY A 501 40.76 -18.21 21.98
C GLY A 501 41.36 -16.85 21.65
N LEU A 502 41.42 -16.00 22.69
CA LEU A 502 41.68 -14.56 22.60
C LEU A 502 43.01 -14.19 21.91
N VAL A 503 44.03 -15.02 22.04
CA VAL A 503 45.43 -14.69 21.64
C VAL A 503 45.62 -14.59 20.12
N MET A 504 44.77 -15.22 19.30
CA MET A 504 44.99 -15.36 17.85
C MET A 504 44.43 -14.21 16.98
N ILE A 505 43.70 -13.24 17.53
CA ILE A 505 43.12 -12.13 16.76
C ILE A 505 44.21 -11.06 16.46
N ARG A 506 45.04 -11.36 15.45
CA ARG A 506 46.17 -10.52 15.01
C ARG A 506 45.72 -9.15 14.46
N GLN A 507 44.64 -9.11 13.67
CA GLN A 507 44.10 -7.89 13.05
C GLN A 507 42.66 -7.60 13.54
N PRO A 508 42.46 -6.74 14.56
CA PRO A 508 41.15 -6.47 15.15
C PRO A 508 40.11 -5.94 14.16
N TYR A 509 40.46 -4.93 13.36
CA TYR A 509 39.51 -4.20 12.51
C TYR A 509 38.87 -5.08 11.40
N PRO A 510 39.65 -5.80 10.55
CA PRO A 510 39.06 -6.68 9.54
C PRO A 510 38.29 -7.87 10.15
N TRP A 511 38.76 -8.40 11.29
CA TRP A 511 38.07 -9.50 11.99
C TRP A 511 36.69 -9.03 12.49
N LEU A 512 36.60 -7.87 13.14
CA LEU A 512 35.33 -7.30 13.58
C LEU A 512 34.39 -7.03 12.40
N LEU A 513 34.86 -6.29 11.39
CA LEU A 513 34.03 -5.80 10.29
C LEU A 513 33.54 -6.91 9.33
N HIS A 514 34.35 -7.94 9.07
CA HIS A 514 34.02 -8.95 8.06
C HIS A 514 33.74 -10.35 8.62
N ARG A 515 34.02 -10.62 9.90
CA ARG A 515 33.90 -11.97 10.49
C ARG A 515 33.17 -12.03 11.83
N ALA A 516 33.16 -10.95 12.62
CA ALA A 516 32.56 -10.96 13.96
C ALA A 516 31.12 -10.41 13.97
N LEU A 517 30.87 -9.27 13.31
CA LEU A 517 29.54 -8.65 13.27
C LEU A 517 28.61 -9.33 12.24
N VAL A 518 29.09 -9.47 10.99
CA VAL A 518 28.29 -9.92 9.84
C VAL A 518 27.68 -11.30 10.06
N GLN A 519 26.38 -11.46 9.81
CA GLN A 519 25.69 -12.75 9.80
C GLN A 519 26.31 -13.73 8.79
N ARG A 520 26.53 -14.98 9.22
CA ARG A 520 27.14 -16.10 8.47
C ARG A 520 26.10 -17.20 8.22
N PRO A 521 25.16 -17.03 7.28
CA PRO A 521 24.14 -18.04 7.03
C PRO A 521 24.76 -19.32 6.45
N ALA A 522 24.60 -20.44 7.17
CA ALA A 522 25.09 -21.76 6.75
C ALA A 522 24.11 -22.51 5.82
N CYS A 523 22.93 -21.94 5.59
CA CYS A 523 21.91 -22.39 4.63
C CYS A 523 21.23 -21.17 3.96
N SER A 524 20.12 -21.39 3.25
CA SER A 524 19.35 -20.32 2.58
C SER A 524 18.32 -19.60 3.47
N ASP A 525 18.28 -19.88 4.77
CA ASP A 525 17.37 -19.24 5.72
C ASP A 525 17.97 -17.92 6.22
N THR A 526 17.22 -16.82 6.11
CA THR A 526 17.66 -15.48 6.51
C THR A 526 17.78 -15.31 8.03
N ARG A 527 17.26 -16.25 8.83
CA ARG A 527 17.44 -16.29 10.29
C ARG A 527 18.66 -17.11 10.72
N CYS A 528 19.35 -17.77 9.81
CA CYS A 528 20.49 -18.62 10.14
C CYS A 528 21.76 -17.80 10.42
N ASP A 529 22.44 -18.10 11.52
CA ASP A 529 23.82 -17.67 11.79
C ASP A 529 24.66 -18.85 12.27
N ASP A 530 25.70 -19.23 11.51
CA ASP A 530 26.60 -20.37 11.77
C ASP A 530 25.93 -21.74 12.03
N GLY A 531 24.66 -21.89 11.68
CA GLY A 531 23.87 -23.10 11.92
C GLY A 531 22.94 -23.04 13.13
N ILE A 532 22.93 -21.92 13.86
CA ILE A 532 21.90 -21.56 14.84
C ILE A 532 20.80 -20.72 14.15
N SER A 533 19.58 -20.77 14.65
CA SER A 533 18.48 -19.89 14.23
C SER A 533 18.36 -18.72 15.21
N LEU A 534 18.39 -17.49 14.71
CA LEU A 534 18.42 -16.27 15.53
C LEU A 534 17.09 -15.99 16.27
N ASP A 535 16.00 -16.62 15.85
CA ASP A 535 14.69 -16.56 16.50
C ASP A 535 14.58 -17.57 17.65
N THR A 536 14.93 -18.84 17.45
CA THR A 536 14.77 -19.87 18.50
C THR A 536 15.98 -20.04 19.41
N GLY A 537 17.15 -19.52 19.02
CA GLY A 537 18.45 -19.83 19.65
C GLY A 537 18.90 -21.29 19.48
N GLN A 538 18.12 -22.12 18.78
CA GLN A 538 18.38 -23.56 18.58
C GLN A 538 19.09 -23.84 17.26
N ALA A 539 19.51 -25.09 17.06
CA ALA A 539 20.02 -25.57 15.78
C ALA A 539 19.02 -25.29 14.65
N CYS A 540 19.48 -24.60 13.60
CA CYS A 540 18.63 -24.15 12.50
C CYS A 540 18.10 -25.34 11.68
N GLU A 541 16.78 -25.52 11.67
CA GLU A 541 16.09 -26.58 10.91
C GLU A 541 16.47 -26.57 9.42
N SER A 542 16.63 -25.38 8.82
CA SER A 542 17.05 -25.22 7.43
C SER A 542 18.49 -25.74 7.20
N CYS A 543 19.38 -25.63 8.19
CA CYS A 543 20.69 -26.29 8.17
C CYS A 543 20.58 -27.80 8.38
N GLY A 544 19.72 -28.25 9.31
CA GLY A 544 19.39 -29.66 9.50
C GLY A 544 18.94 -30.30 8.19
N ASN A 545 17.97 -29.70 7.50
CA ASN A 545 17.48 -30.13 6.20
C ASN A 545 18.58 -30.17 5.13
N VAL A 546 19.47 -29.18 5.05
CA VAL A 546 20.63 -29.21 4.14
C VAL A 546 21.59 -30.36 4.48
N ILE A 547 21.81 -30.65 5.77
CA ILE A 547 22.63 -31.78 6.22
C ILE A 547 21.95 -33.13 5.91
N HIS A 548 20.64 -33.26 6.14
CA HIS A 548 19.87 -34.47 5.79
C HIS A 548 19.87 -34.72 4.28
N LEU A 549 19.66 -33.70 3.44
CA LEU A 549 19.74 -33.83 1.98
C LEU A 549 21.14 -34.24 1.52
N ARG A 550 22.21 -33.65 2.09
CA ARG A 550 23.61 -34.04 1.78
C ARG A 550 23.93 -35.46 2.23
N ARG A 551 23.45 -35.89 3.42
CA ARG A 551 23.59 -37.26 3.93
C ARG A 551 22.85 -38.26 3.04
N ALA A 552 21.58 -37.99 2.69
CA ALA A 552 20.77 -38.83 1.82
C ALA A 552 21.35 -38.93 0.40
N HIS A 553 21.90 -37.85 -0.16
CA HIS A 553 22.57 -37.88 -1.45
C HIS A 553 23.89 -38.66 -1.41
N ARG A 554 24.72 -38.50 -0.35
CA ARG A 554 25.93 -39.31 -0.15
C ARG A 554 25.60 -40.80 0.02
N ALA A 555 24.55 -41.13 0.77
CA ALA A 555 24.09 -42.51 0.95
C ALA A 555 23.60 -43.11 -0.38
N ARG A 556 22.86 -42.33 -1.19
CA ARG A 556 22.42 -42.72 -2.54
C ARG A 556 23.60 -42.98 -3.47
N LEU A 557 24.56 -42.04 -3.60
CA LEU A 557 25.76 -42.22 -4.41
C LEU A 557 26.63 -43.40 -3.93
N GLY A 558 26.61 -43.69 -2.62
CA GLY A 558 27.22 -44.88 -2.05
C GLY A 558 26.54 -46.15 -2.54
N ALA A 559 25.22 -46.26 -2.41
CA ALA A 559 24.46 -47.41 -2.86
C ALA A 559 24.50 -47.61 -4.39
N GLU A 560 24.51 -46.53 -5.17
CA GLU A 560 24.73 -46.56 -6.63
C GLU A 560 26.13 -47.13 -6.96
N LEU A 561 27.17 -46.69 -6.24
CA LEU A 561 28.53 -47.23 -6.41
C LEU A 561 28.64 -48.70 -5.96
N ASP A 562 27.93 -49.09 -4.89
CA ASP A 562 27.92 -50.47 -4.37
C ASP A 562 27.19 -51.44 -5.33
N GLN A 563 26.19 -50.95 -6.08
CA GLN A 563 25.51 -51.70 -7.14
C GLN A 563 26.34 -51.82 -8.42
N GLU A 564 27.07 -50.76 -8.79
CA GLU A 564 27.91 -50.75 -9.98
C GLU A 564 29.24 -51.50 -9.80
N GLN A 565 29.82 -51.48 -8.59
CA GLN A 565 31.18 -51.97 -8.29
C GLN A 565 31.25 -52.58 -6.87
N PRO A 566 30.62 -53.76 -6.63
CA PRO A 566 30.48 -54.33 -5.29
C PRO A 566 31.81 -54.71 -4.62
N ASP A 567 32.78 -55.22 -5.39
CA ASP A 567 34.06 -55.74 -4.87
C ASP A 567 35.13 -54.65 -4.65
N LEU A 568 34.75 -53.37 -4.67
CA LEU A 568 35.71 -52.26 -4.73
C LEU A 568 36.41 -52.02 -3.37
N PRO A 569 37.76 -51.99 -3.30
CA PRO A 569 38.49 -51.79 -2.05
C PRO A 569 38.10 -50.50 -1.33
N ALA A 570 37.96 -50.56 0.01
CA ALA A 570 37.37 -49.48 0.80
C ALA A 570 38.08 -48.10 0.69
N ALA A 571 39.37 -48.07 0.32
CA ALA A 571 40.09 -46.83 0.02
C ALA A 571 39.73 -46.26 -1.36
N GLU A 572 39.71 -47.12 -2.39
CA GLU A 572 39.29 -46.82 -3.76
C GLU A 572 37.85 -46.28 -3.79
N ARG A 573 36.94 -46.97 -3.08
CA ARG A 573 35.53 -46.61 -2.91
C ARG A 573 35.33 -45.22 -2.29
N ARG A 574 36.14 -44.82 -1.31
CA ARG A 574 36.11 -43.46 -0.75
C ARG A 574 36.51 -42.41 -1.80
N ARG A 575 37.59 -42.65 -2.55
CA ARG A 575 38.05 -41.74 -3.62
C ARG A 575 36.98 -41.52 -4.68
N VAL A 576 36.39 -42.61 -5.20
CA VAL A 576 35.33 -42.54 -6.24
C VAL A 576 34.07 -41.85 -5.72
N LEU A 577 33.65 -42.09 -4.47
CA LEU A 577 32.48 -41.43 -3.88
C LEU A 577 32.69 -39.92 -3.68
N GLU A 578 33.90 -39.50 -3.27
CA GLU A 578 34.25 -38.08 -3.15
C GLU A 578 34.31 -37.37 -4.50
N GLU A 579 34.80 -38.05 -5.54
CA GLU A 579 34.83 -37.55 -6.91
C GLU A 579 33.42 -37.39 -7.50
N ARG A 580 32.54 -38.40 -7.34
CA ARG A 580 31.12 -38.31 -7.73
C ARG A 580 30.40 -37.15 -7.02
N LEU A 581 30.65 -36.97 -5.72
CA LEU A 581 30.12 -35.84 -4.93
C LEU A 581 30.60 -34.48 -5.45
N ARG A 582 31.91 -34.34 -5.73
CA ARG A 582 32.50 -33.10 -6.26
C ARG A 582 31.88 -32.70 -7.60
N ALA A 583 31.84 -33.65 -8.53
CA ALA A 583 31.25 -33.46 -9.85
C ALA A 583 29.74 -33.17 -9.80
N HIS A 584 29.02 -33.62 -8.76
CA HIS A 584 27.63 -33.23 -8.54
C HIS A 584 27.51 -31.76 -8.09
N THR A 585 28.31 -31.32 -7.12
CA THR A 585 28.30 -29.92 -6.66
C THR A 585 28.66 -28.90 -7.75
N GLU A 586 29.55 -29.27 -8.67
CA GLU A 586 29.93 -28.46 -9.84
C GLU A 586 28.75 -28.31 -10.81
N ARG A 587 28.10 -29.42 -11.20
CA ARG A 587 26.86 -29.42 -12.01
C ARG A 587 25.73 -28.60 -11.35
N GLU A 588 25.58 -28.67 -10.04
CA GLU A 588 24.64 -27.82 -9.28
C GLU A 588 25.01 -26.33 -9.30
N ALA A 589 26.30 -25.97 -9.30
CA ALA A 589 26.76 -24.59 -9.39
C ALA A 589 26.47 -24.00 -10.78
N GLU A 590 26.87 -24.69 -11.84
CA GLU A 590 26.54 -24.29 -13.22
C GLU A 590 25.03 -24.15 -13.45
N ALA A 591 24.24 -25.08 -12.93
CA ALA A 591 22.79 -25.06 -13.08
C ALA A 591 22.15 -23.86 -12.35
N ARG A 592 22.73 -23.42 -11.22
CA ARG A 592 22.34 -22.17 -10.55
C ARG A 592 22.75 -20.96 -11.39
N GLU A 593 23.98 -20.89 -11.87
CA GLU A 593 24.45 -19.75 -12.69
C GLU A 593 23.63 -19.60 -13.98
N ARG A 594 23.40 -20.69 -14.73
CA ARG A 594 22.56 -20.69 -15.93
C ARG A 594 21.15 -20.16 -15.66
N ARG A 595 20.54 -20.52 -14.51
CA ARG A 595 19.24 -19.98 -14.07
C ARG A 595 19.31 -18.47 -13.79
N HIS A 596 20.34 -17.99 -13.10
CA HIS A 596 20.51 -16.55 -12.84
C HIS A 596 20.80 -15.74 -14.12
N ALA A 597 21.61 -16.26 -15.03
CA ALA A 597 21.88 -15.63 -16.33
C ALA A 597 20.60 -15.48 -17.18
N ALA A 598 19.78 -16.54 -17.27
CA ALA A 598 18.49 -16.50 -17.95
C ALA A 598 17.51 -15.51 -17.28
N GLN A 599 17.53 -15.40 -15.94
CA GLN A 599 16.72 -14.43 -15.21
C GLN A 599 17.14 -12.98 -15.50
N ARG A 600 18.45 -12.69 -15.56
CA ARG A 600 18.99 -11.37 -15.95
C ARG A 600 18.53 -11.00 -17.37
N ALA A 601 18.85 -11.83 -18.36
CA ALA A 601 18.48 -11.59 -19.76
C ALA A 601 16.97 -11.40 -19.97
N ARG A 602 16.12 -12.10 -19.19
CA ARG A 602 14.66 -11.89 -19.21
C ARG A 602 14.27 -10.53 -18.62
N SER A 603 14.90 -10.09 -17.53
CA SER A 603 14.70 -8.75 -16.95
C SER A 603 15.12 -7.65 -17.92
N ASP A 604 16.23 -7.84 -18.63
CA ASP A 604 16.75 -6.87 -19.61
C ASP A 604 15.82 -6.71 -20.81
N ARG A 605 15.33 -7.82 -21.38
CA ARG A 605 14.32 -7.81 -22.46
C ARG A 605 13.01 -7.14 -22.03
N MET A 606 12.55 -7.39 -20.80
CA MET A 606 11.36 -6.72 -20.25
C MET A 606 11.55 -5.21 -20.07
N ARG A 607 12.77 -4.76 -19.74
CA ARG A 607 13.12 -3.33 -19.61
C ARG A 607 13.27 -2.65 -20.97
N ALA A 608 13.87 -3.29 -21.97
CA ALA A 608 13.95 -2.79 -23.34
C ALA A 608 12.54 -2.57 -23.93
N ALA A 609 11.70 -3.62 -23.92
CA ALA A 609 10.33 -3.55 -24.42
C ALA A 609 9.43 -2.57 -23.64
N ALA A 610 9.80 -2.15 -22.41
CA ALA A 610 9.10 -1.09 -21.69
C ALA A 610 9.47 0.31 -22.21
N ARG A 611 10.75 0.56 -22.49
CA ARG A 611 11.23 1.81 -23.10
C ARG A 611 10.62 2.03 -24.49
N GLU A 612 10.54 0.97 -25.29
CA GLU A 612 9.94 1.00 -26.65
C GLU A 612 8.46 1.39 -26.64
N ARG A 613 7.67 0.94 -25.64
CA ARG A 613 6.27 1.36 -25.48
C ARG A 613 6.17 2.81 -25.02
N ALA A 614 6.92 3.19 -23.99
CA ALA A 614 6.92 4.57 -23.48
C ALA A 614 7.30 5.60 -24.56
N ALA A 615 8.22 5.28 -25.47
CA ALA A 615 8.55 6.12 -26.61
C ALA A 615 7.36 6.33 -27.56
N ARG A 616 6.67 5.24 -27.97
CA ARG A 616 5.48 5.31 -28.82
C ARG A 616 4.32 6.06 -28.17
N GLU A 617 4.09 5.83 -26.88
CA GLU A 617 3.08 6.55 -26.10
C GLU A 617 3.36 8.06 -26.04
N GLN A 618 4.64 8.46 -25.98
CA GLN A 618 5.06 9.87 -26.07
C GLN A 618 4.91 10.45 -27.49
N GLU A 619 5.24 9.68 -28.53
CA GLU A 619 5.05 10.07 -29.93
C GLU A 619 3.56 10.27 -30.26
N GLU A 620 2.69 9.35 -29.83
CA GLU A 620 1.23 9.49 -29.97
C GLU A 620 0.68 10.67 -29.18
N ALA A 621 1.14 10.89 -27.94
CA ALA A 621 0.74 12.04 -27.14
C ALA A 621 1.16 13.36 -27.80
N ALA A 622 2.38 13.45 -28.32
CA ALA A 622 2.87 14.62 -29.06
C ALA A 622 2.10 14.85 -30.37
N ALA A 623 1.71 13.80 -31.09
CA ALA A 623 0.88 13.91 -32.28
C ALA A 623 -0.53 14.46 -31.94
N ARG A 624 -1.18 13.91 -30.91
CA ARG A 624 -2.48 14.40 -30.41
C ARG A 624 -2.41 15.84 -29.91
N GLU A 625 -1.31 16.22 -29.25
CA GLU A 625 -1.08 17.58 -28.78
C GLU A 625 -0.93 18.58 -29.95
N ARG A 626 -0.19 18.23 -31.01
CA ARG A 626 -0.10 19.06 -32.23
C ARG A 626 -1.46 19.24 -32.91
N VAL A 627 -2.22 18.15 -33.05
CA VAL A 627 -3.59 18.19 -33.61
C VAL A 627 -4.50 19.06 -32.76
N ARG A 628 -4.37 19.03 -31.43
CA ARG A 628 -5.09 19.96 -30.54
C ARG A 628 -4.65 21.40 -30.77
N GLN A 629 -3.34 21.69 -30.74
CA GLN A 629 -2.80 23.04 -30.84
C GLN A 629 -3.28 23.76 -32.10
N ALA A 630 -3.24 23.08 -33.25
CA ALA A 630 -3.70 23.58 -34.55
C ALA A 630 -5.21 23.88 -34.64
N LEU A 631 -6.02 23.58 -33.61
CA LEU A 631 -7.44 23.96 -33.61
C LEU A 631 -7.59 25.49 -33.43
N PRO A 632 -8.31 26.19 -34.33
CA PRO A 632 -8.57 27.61 -34.19
C PRO A 632 -9.49 27.92 -33.01
N CYS A 633 -9.50 29.17 -32.56
CA CYS A 633 -10.33 29.63 -31.47
C CYS A 633 -11.82 29.58 -31.85
N ALA A 634 -12.64 28.90 -31.05
CA ALA A 634 -14.07 28.76 -31.29
C ALA A 634 -14.85 30.09 -31.33
N ASP A 635 -14.33 31.15 -30.71
CA ASP A 635 -14.99 32.47 -30.65
C ASP A 635 -14.45 33.45 -31.71
N CYS A 636 -13.13 33.58 -31.83
CA CYS A 636 -12.49 34.62 -32.67
C CYS A 636 -11.72 34.07 -33.89
N GLY A 637 -11.85 32.78 -34.20
CA GLY A 637 -11.25 32.15 -35.39
C GLY A 637 -9.72 32.04 -35.42
N ARG A 638 -9.00 32.70 -34.50
CA ARG A 638 -7.53 32.73 -34.44
C ARG A 638 -6.92 31.31 -34.46
N GLU A 639 -6.02 31.07 -35.40
CA GLU A 639 -5.27 29.83 -35.58
C GLU A 639 -4.33 29.51 -34.39
N ASP A 640 -3.86 28.26 -34.31
CA ASP A 640 -2.97 27.73 -33.26
C ASP A 640 -3.43 27.99 -31.80
N ALA A 641 -4.74 28.09 -31.59
CA ALA A 641 -5.35 28.52 -30.34
C ALA A 641 -5.79 27.36 -29.42
N ALA A 642 -5.45 26.11 -29.74
CA ALA A 642 -5.88 24.91 -29.00
C ALA A 642 -7.40 24.78 -28.81
N GLY A 643 -8.20 25.37 -29.71
CA GLY A 643 -9.66 25.44 -29.65
C GLY A 643 -10.23 26.68 -28.93
N LEU A 644 -9.44 27.37 -28.09
CA LEU A 644 -9.86 28.57 -27.34
C LEU A 644 -8.64 29.43 -26.97
N CYS A 645 -8.51 30.60 -27.59
CA CYS A 645 -7.39 31.50 -27.30
C CYS A 645 -7.52 32.12 -25.89
N GLN A 646 -6.40 32.58 -25.32
CA GLN A 646 -6.39 33.03 -23.92
C GLN A 646 -7.36 34.19 -23.63
N GLY A 647 -7.50 35.15 -24.54
CA GLY A 647 -8.43 36.27 -24.38
C GLY A 647 -9.89 35.80 -24.29
N CYS A 648 -10.36 35.05 -25.30
CA CYS A 648 -11.71 34.49 -25.31
C CYS A 648 -11.96 33.54 -24.12
N GLY A 649 -10.96 32.76 -23.72
CA GLY A 649 -11.02 31.94 -22.51
C GLY A 649 -11.25 32.76 -21.23
N ARG A 650 -10.55 33.88 -21.05
CA ARG A 650 -10.73 34.79 -19.90
C ARG A 650 -12.08 35.52 -19.95
N ILE A 651 -12.58 35.88 -21.13
CA ILE A 651 -13.93 36.47 -21.30
C ILE A 651 -15.02 35.44 -20.93
N ARG A 652 -14.91 34.21 -21.43
CA ARG A 652 -15.82 33.11 -21.03
C ARG A 652 -15.77 32.82 -19.52
N GLU A 653 -14.59 32.91 -18.88
CA GLU A 653 -14.49 32.73 -17.43
C GLU A 653 -15.10 33.89 -16.64
N LEU A 654 -14.89 35.16 -17.06
CA LEU A 654 -15.57 36.31 -16.46
C LEU A 654 -17.09 36.17 -16.53
N ASN A 655 -17.63 35.77 -17.69
CA ASN A 655 -19.06 35.52 -17.87
C ASN A 655 -19.58 34.41 -16.95
N ALA A 656 -18.84 33.31 -16.81
CA ALA A 656 -19.22 32.24 -15.88
C ALA A 656 -19.26 32.72 -14.42
N LEU A 657 -18.34 33.60 -14.01
CA LEU A 657 -18.28 34.18 -12.66
C LEU A 657 -19.41 35.18 -12.40
N ILE A 658 -19.70 36.07 -13.35
CA ILE A 658 -20.85 36.99 -13.29
C ILE A 658 -22.16 36.19 -13.19
N VAL A 659 -22.31 35.14 -13.98
CA VAL A 659 -23.52 34.28 -13.94
C VAL A 659 -23.60 33.50 -12.62
N GLU A 660 -22.51 32.98 -12.07
CA GLU A 660 -22.55 32.35 -10.73
C GLU A 660 -22.90 33.36 -9.63
N ALA A 661 -22.31 34.57 -9.66
CA ALA A 661 -22.61 35.64 -8.71
C ALA A 661 -24.08 36.04 -8.74
N GLY A 662 -24.62 36.30 -9.94
CA GLY A 662 -26.02 36.64 -10.16
C GLY A 662 -26.96 35.52 -9.70
N MET A 663 -26.70 34.27 -10.10
CA MET A 663 -27.48 33.11 -9.64
C MET A 663 -27.43 32.95 -8.11
N CYS A 664 -26.28 33.22 -7.47
CA CYS A 664 -26.18 33.21 -6.01
C CYS A 664 -27.05 34.29 -5.36
N GLN A 665 -27.05 35.52 -5.88
CA GLN A 665 -27.91 36.60 -5.39
C GLN A 665 -29.40 36.25 -5.57
N VAL A 666 -29.81 35.90 -6.80
CA VAL A 666 -31.16 35.46 -7.15
C VAL A 666 -31.64 34.33 -6.23
N SER A 667 -30.75 33.42 -5.82
CA SER A 667 -31.09 32.28 -4.97
C SER A 667 -31.67 32.64 -3.59
N TRP A 668 -31.53 33.89 -3.11
CA TRP A 668 -32.09 34.32 -1.82
C TRP A 668 -32.95 35.59 -1.88
N THR A 669 -32.82 36.43 -2.91
CA THR A 669 -33.55 37.71 -3.00
C THR A 669 -34.94 37.61 -3.62
N VAL A 670 -35.13 36.79 -4.67
CA VAL A 670 -36.35 36.80 -5.51
C VAL A 670 -36.95 35.41 -5.68
N ASN A 671 -38.18 35.35 -6.20
CA ASN A 671 -38.83 34.11 -6.56
C ASN A 671 -38.36 33.65 -7.96
N PRO A 672 -37.75 32.45 -8.12
CA PRO A 672 -37.26 31.98 -9.42
C PRO A 672 -38.34 31.82 -10.51
N ARG A 673 -39.63 31.95 -10.15
CA ARG A 673 -40.75 31.97 -11.10
C ARG A 673 -41.06 33.35 -11.69
N HIS A 674 -40.44 34.42 -11.20
CA HIS A 674 -40.64 35.79 -11.69
C HIS A 674 -39.44 36.21 -12.55
N THR A 675 -39.43 35.77 -13.81
CA THR A 675 -38.29 35.92 -14.73
C THR A 675 -37.83 37.38 -14.92
N GLY A 676 -38.72 38.36 -14.83
CA GLY A 676 -38.36 39.78 -14.86
C GLY A 676 -37.62 40.27 -13.61
N GLU A 677 -38.01 39.81 -12.41
CA GLU A 677 -37.26 40.09 -11.17
C GLU A 677 -35.89 39.42 -11.20
N VAL A 678 -35.84 38.18 -11.70
CA VAL A 678 -34.60 37.42 -11.87
C VAL A 678 -33.65 38.13 -12.83
N ALA A 679 -34.12 38.61 -13.99
CA ALA A 679 -33.31 39.37 -14.95
C ALA A 679 -32.73 40.65 -14.32
N ALA A 680 -33.57 41.46 -13.69
CA ALA A 680 -33.12 42.71 -13.05
C ALA A 680 -32.05 42.49 -11.96
N VAL A 681 -32.12 41.39 -11.20
CA VAL A 681 -31.07 41.02 -10.23
C VAL A 681 -29.80 40.52 -10.92
N MET A 682 -29.90 39.75 -12.02
CA MET A 682 -28.73 39.32 -12.80
C MET A 682 -27.99 40.52 -13.42
N ASP A 683 -28.72 41.51 -13.93
CA ASP A 683 -28.15 42.71 -14.55
C ASP A 683 -27.52 43.65 -13.51
N GLN A 684 -28.15 43.86 -12.35
CA GLN A 684 -27.53 44.60 -11.24
C GLN A 684 -26.22 43.94 -10.77
N VAL A 685 -26.19 42.61 -10.60
CA VAL A 685 -24.97 41.90 -10.19
C VAL A 685 -23.90 41.91 -11.29
N ARG A 686 -24.29 41.93 -12.57
CA ARG A 686 -23.36 42.17 -13.69
C ARG A 686 -22.69 43.52 -13.56
N ASP A 687 -23.47 44.59 -13.39
CA ASP A 687 -22.94 45.95 -13.27
C ASP A 687 -22.09 46.12 -12.00
N ASP A 688 -22.49 45.54 -10.87
CA ASP A 688 -21.71 45.52 -9.62
C ASP A 688 -20.34 44.84 -9.80
N VAL A 689 -20.31 43.64 -10.40
CA VAL A 689 -19.07 42.87 -10.62
C VAL A 689 -18.17 43.57 -11.65
N LEU A 690 -18.73 44.12 -12.73
CA LEU A 690 -17.96 44.87 -13.72
C LEU A 690 -17.38 46.17 -13.13
N ALA A 691 -18.09 46.84 -12.23
CA ALA A 691 -17.55 47.99 -11.49
C ALA A 691 -16.37 47.59 -10.60
N GLN A 692 -16.45 46.46 -9.87
CA GLN A 692 -15.32 45.95 -9.08
C GLN A 692 -14.11 45.54 -9.94
N VAL A 693 -14.35 44.93 -11.11
CA VAL A 693 -13.32 44.66 -12.12
C VAL A 693 -12.63 45.95 -12.58
N ALA A 694 -13.40 46.96 -12.97
CA ALA A 694 -12.90 48.24 -13.44
C ALA A 694 -12.09 48.98 -12.36
N VAL A 695 -12.56 49.00 -11.11
CA VAL A 695 -11.80 49.55 -9.97
C VAL A 695 -10.48 48.80 -9.79
N SER A 696 -10.50 47.46 -9.77
CA SER A 696 -9.28 46.68 -9.52
C SER A 696 -8.24 46.77 -10.64
N VAL A 697 -8.67 47.01 -11.88
CA VAL A 697 -7.78 47.34 -13.02
C VAL A 697 -7.30 48.79 -12.96
N GLY A 698 -8.15 49.73 -12.51
CA GLY A 698 -7.78 51.12 -12.25
C GLY A 698 -6.70 51.28 -11.17
N GLU A 699 -6.80 50.51 -10.07
CA GLU A 699 -5.76 50.42 -9.03
C GLU A 699 -4.41 49.95 -9.61
N LEU A 700 -4.43 48.91 -10.45
CA LEU A 700 -3.23 48.39 -11.11
C LEU A 700 -2.61 49.44 -12.03
N ARG A 701 -3.42 50.14 -12.80
CA ARG A 701 -2.96 51.24 -13.68
C ARG A 701 -2.32 52.36 -12.87
N ALA A 702 -3.01 52.85 -11.84
CA ALA A 702 -2.51 53.93 -10.99
C ALA A 702 -1.21 53.55 -10.25
N ALA A 703 -1.02 52.29 -9.88
CA ALA A 703 0.24 51.79 -9.32
C ALA A 703 1.38 51.79 -10.36
N LEU A 704 1.13 51.28 -11.57
CA LEU A 704 2.12 51.26 -12.66
C LEU A 704 2.50 52.68 -13.12
N ASP A 705 1.52 53.57 -13.26
CA ASP A 705 1.74 54.98 -13.60
C ASP A 705 2.57 55.69 -12.50
N ALA A 706 2.37 55.35 -11.22
CA ALA A 706 3.15 55.88 -10.09
C ALA A 706 4.58 55.33 -10.03
N ASP A 707 4.80 54.08 -10.46
CA ASP A 707 6.13 53.49 -10.67
C ASP A 707 6.80 54.00 -11.97
N GLY A 708 6.14 54.88 -12.73
CA GLY A 708 6.67 55.51 -13.95
C GLY A 708 6.57 54.67 -15.23
N VAL A 709 5.78 53.59 -15.21
CA VAL A 709 5.53 52.73 -16.38
C VAL A 709 4.37 53.31 -17.18
N ASN A 710 4.59 53.78 -18.41
CA ASN A 710 3.49 54.26 -19.26
C ASN A 710 2.62 53.08 -19.75
N VAL A 711 1.54 52.84 -19.02
CA VAL A 711 0.55 51.79 -19.30
C VAL A 711 -0.08 51.91 -20.70
N ALA A 712 -0.10 53.09 -21.31
CA ALA A 712 -0.66 53.27 -22.66
C ALA A 712 0.20 52.65 -23.79
N ASP A 713 1.51 52.51 -23.57
CA ASP A 713 2.46 52.02 -24.58
C ASP A 713 2.87 50.55 -24.37
N ASP A 714 2.50 49.91 -23.26
CA ASP A 714 2.88 48.54 -22.92
C ASP A 714 1.95 47.50 -23.59
N PRO A 715 2.42 46.72 -24.58
CA PRO A 715 1.60 45.72 -25.27
C PRO A 715 1.23 44.51 -24.39
N SER A 716 1.85 44.35 -23.22
CA SER A 716 1.54 43.30 -22.25
C SER A 716 0.46 43.70 -21.24
N PHE A 717 0.18 45.00 -21.06
CA PHE A 717 -0.79 45.47 -20.08
C PHE A 717 -2.19 44.85 -20.24
N PRO A 718 -2.76 44.66 -21.45
CA PRO A 718 -4.07 44.01 -21.60
C PRO A 718 -4.12 42.58 -21.05
N ASP A 719 -3.02 41.81 -21.18
CA ASP A 719 -2.91 40.48 -20.57
C ASP A 719 -2.92 40.59 -19.04
N VAL A 720 -2.09 41.46 -18.45
CA VAL A 720 -1.99 41.65 -16.99
C VAL A 720 -3.31 42.20 -16.40
N ALA A 721 -3.91 43.19 -17.04
CA ALA A 721 -5.19 43.79 -16.67
C ALA A 721 -6.32 42.74 -16.69
N SER A 722 -6.38 41.89 -17.72
CA SER A 722 -7.40 40.83 -17.75
C SER A 722 -7.20 39.78 -16.65
N VAL A 723 -5.96 39.48 -16.24
CA VAL A 723 -5.68 38.59 -15.10
C VAL A 723 -6.06 39.26 -13.75
N ARG A 724 -5.81 40.57 -13.60
CA ARG A 724 -6.23 41.37 -12.43
C ARG A 724 -7.76 41.45 -12.32
N GLY A 725 -8.44 41.81 -13.42
CA GLY A 725 -9.91 41.86 -13.48
C GLY A 725 -10.55 40.50 -13.21
N LEU A 726 -10.05 39.43 -13.85
CA LEU A 726 -10.55 38.08 -13.61
C LEU A 726 -10.30 37.59 -12.16
N ARG A 727 -9.26 38.09 -11.48
CA ARG A 727 -9.11 37.87 -10.03
C ARG A 727 -10.20 38.59 -9.24
N ALA A 728 -10.43 39.88 -9.49
CA ALA A 728 -11.47 40.65 -8.81
C ALA A 728 -12.87 40.02 -8.99
N ALA A 729 -13.19 39.53 -10.19
CA ALA A 729 -14.45 38.81 -10.46
C ALA A 729 -14.58 37.49 -9.69
N ARG A 730 -13.48 36.75 -9.44
CA ARG A 730 -13.49 35.55 -8.58
C ARG A 730 -13.69 35.89 -7.10
N GLU A 731 -13.11 37.00 -6.64
CA GLU A 731 -13.29 37.50 -5.28
C GLU A 731 -14.74 37.99 -5.08
N ALA A 732 -15.29 38.76 -6.02
CA ALA A 732 -16.70 39.18 -6.06
C ALA A 732 -17.68 37.98 -6.04
N ALA A 733 -17.49 36.99 -6.92
CA ALA A 733 -18.36 35.82 -6.97
C ALA A 733 -18.33 35.00 -5.67
N ALA A 734 -17.18 34.97 -4.97
CA ALA A 734 -17.08 34.35 -3.64
C ALA A 734 -17.89 35.11 -2.59
N ASP A 735 -17.92 36.44 -2.62
CA ASP A 735 -18.68 37.27 -1.68
C ASP A 735 -20.20 37.19 -1.90
N TYR A 736 -20.68 37.17 -3.15
CA TYR A 736 -22.10 36.88 -3.43
C TYR A 736 -22.49 35.48 -2.97
N ARG A 737 -21.61 34.48 -3.15
CA ARG A 737 -21.83 33.11 -2.69
C ARG A 737 -21.84 32.99 -1.16
N ALA A 738 -20.94 33.69 -0.47
CA ALA A 738 -20.90 33.75 0.99
C ALA A 738 -22.16 34.45 1.55
N THR A 739 -22.58 35.55 0.91
CA THR A 739 -23.82 36.29 1.24
C THR A 739 -25.05 35.38 1.07
N ALA A 740 -25.16 34.67 -0.05
CA ALA A 740 -26.26 33.74 -0.29
C ALA A 740 -26.32 32.63 0.77
N LEU A 741 -25.19 32.03 1.15
CA LEU A 741 -25.13 31.05 2.24
C LEU A 741 -25.55 31.64 3.59
N ALA A 742 -25.09 32.85 3.92
CA ALA A 742 -25.44 33.53 5.17
C ALA A 742 -26.93 33.89 5.27
N GLN A 743 -27.57 34.24 4.16
CA GLN A 743 -29.01 34.51 4.10
C GLN A 743 -29.83 33.20 4.09
N LEU A 744 -29.40 32.17 3.37
CA LEU A 744 -30.05 30.86 3.36
C LEU A 744 -30.00 30.17 4.74
N ALA A 745 -28.93 30.38 5.51
CA ALA A 745 -28.81 29.94 6.91
C ALA A 745 -29.83 30.62 7.86
N ARG A 746 -30.39 31.77 7.49
CA ARG A 746 -31.45 32.48 8.24
C ARG A 746 -32.86 31.99 7.89
N THR A 747 -33.02 31.21 6.83
CA THR A 747 -34.35 30.68 6.43
C THR A 747 -34.96 29.77 7.50
N ARG A 748 -36.30 29.71 7.54
CA ARG A 748 -37.03 28.84 8.49
C ARG A 748 -36.56 27.38 8.42
N HIS A 749 -36.25 26.84 7.24
CA HIS A 749 -35.78 25.47 7.10
C HIS A 749 -34.41 25.26 7.76
N ALA A 750 -33.40 26.08 7.43
CA ALA A 750 -32.09 26.01 8.07
C ALA A 750 -32.16 26.26 9.59
N GLN A 751 -33.00 27.19 10.05
CA GLN A 751 -33.21 27.46 11.47
C GLN A 751 -33.96 26.33 12.20
N THR A 752 -34.84 25.60 11.52
CA THR A 752 -35.47 24.38 12.06
C THR A 752 -34.47 23.24 12.20
N GLU A 753 -33.66 22.97 11.16
CA GLU A 753 -32.58 21.97 11.24
C GLU A 753 -31.54 22.34 12.31
N GLY A 754 -31.20 23.62 12.44
CA GLY A 754 -30.35 24.13 13.52
C GLY A 754 -30.93 23.84 14.92
N ARG A 755 -32.25 24.00 15.11
CA ARG A 755 -32.93 23.65 16.38
C ARG A 755 -32.97 22.15 16.62
N TYR A 756 -33.23 21.34 15.59
CA TYR A 756 -33.21 19.88 15.72
C TYR A 756 -31.80 19.38 16.07
N ALA A 757 -30.75 19.92 15.46
CA ALA A 757 -29.37 19.59 15.81
C ALA A 757 -29.00 20.06 17.24
N HIS A 758 -29.48 21.24 17.67
CA HIS A 758 -29.30 21.74 19.04
C HIS A 758 -29.95 20.81 20.07
N ALA A 759 -31.22 20.49 19.87
CA ALA A 759 -31.99 19.63 20.77
C ALA A 759 -31.49 18.18 20.75
N ALA A 760 -31.07 17.66 19.59
CA ALA A 760 -30.46 16.34 19.48
C ALA A 760 -29.18 16.26 20.31
N GLU A 761 -28.29 17.26 20.22
CA GLU A 761 -27.06 17.30 21.03
C GLU A 761 -27.38 17.44 22.53
N GLN A 762 -28.31 18.31 22.93
CA GLN A 762 -28.75 18.42 24.33
C GLN A 762 -29.45 17.14 24.87
N SER A 763 -30.08 16.34 24.00
CA SER A 763 -30.83 15.14 24.39
C SER A 763 -29.97 13.89 24.62
N ARG A 764 -28.70 13.93 24.21
CA ARG A 764 -27.74 12.86 24.42
C ARG A 764 -27.50 12.64 25.92
N SER A 765 -27.07 11.42 26.25
CA SER A 765 -27.04 10.91 27.62
C SER A 765 -25.89 11.39 28.53
N HIS A 766 -25.10 12.43 28.20
CA HIS A 766 -24.06 12.94 29.12
C HIS A 766 -24.19 14.41 29.49
N HIS A 767 -24.61 15.28 28.57
CA HIS A 767 -25.23 16.55 28.90
C HIS A 767 -26.49 16.31 29.74
N ARG A 768 -27.07 15.11 29.74
CA ARG A 768 -28.03 14.64 30.78
C ARG A 768 -27.61 14.93 32.24
N HIS A 769 -26.31 14.98 32.56
CA HIS A 769 -25.83 15.29 33.92
C HIS A 769 -25.47 16.79 34.14
N ASP A 770 -25.26 17.56 33.07
CA ASP A 770 -25.12 19.02 33.11
C ASP A 770 -25.59 19.62 31.77
N PRO A 771 -26.92 19.77 31.56
CA PRO A 771 -27.46 20.15 30.26
C PRO A 771 -27.29 21.65 29.99
N THR A 772 -27.17 22.43 31.05
CA THR A 772 -26.94 23.88 31.07
C THR A 772 -25.45 24.26 31.08
N GLY A 773 -24.55 23.29 31.20
CA GLY A 773 -23.11 23.53 31.31
C GLY A 773 -22.53 24.29 30.12
N PRO A 774 -21.47 25.10 30.32
CA PRO A 774 -20.87 25.88 29.23
C PRO A 774 -20.34 25.01 28.09
N GLN A 775 -19.91 23.77 28.39
CA GLN A 775 -19.50 22.80 27.38
C GLN A 775 -20.70 22.25 26.59
N SER A 776 -21.84 21.99 27.25
CA SER A 776 -23.11 21.57 26.62
C SER A 776 -23.63 22.63 25.66
N LEU A 777 -23.78 23.86 26.16
CA LEU A 777 -24.25 24.99 25.37
C LEU A 777 -23.34 25.27 24.17
N ALA A 778 -22.02 25.16 24.33
CA ALA A 778 -21.07 25.32 23.23
C ALA A 778 -21.10 24.16 22.21
N ALA A 779 -21.29 22.90 22.65
CA ALA A 779 -21.44 21.75 21.76
C ALA A 779 -22.73 21.85 20.94
N ALA A 780 -23.86 22.07 21.61
CA ALA A 780 -25.17 22.22 20.97
C ALA A 780 -25.23 23.47 20.06
N ALA A 781 -24.52 24.56 20.38
CA ALA A 781 -24.39 25.72 19.50
C ALA A 781 -23.58 25.40 18.23
N ARG A 782 -22.44 24.69 18.34
CA ARG A 782 -21.65 24.24 17.18
C ARG A 782 -22.42 23.24 16.31
N ALA A 783 -23.19 22.34 16.92
CA ALA A 783 -24.07 21.40 16.21
C ALA A 783 -25.15 22.15 15.42
N ALA A 784 -25.82 23.12 16.05
CA ALA A 784 -26.83 23.97 15.42
C ALA A 784 -26.28 24.78 14.24
N GLU A 785 -25.09 25.38 14.39
CA GLU A 785 -24.46 26.14 13.30
C GLU A 785 -24.03 25.22 12.15
N THR A 786 -23.39 24.09 12.46
CA THR A 786 -23.00 23.09 11.46
C THR A 786 -24.20 22.58 10.65
N ALA A 787 -25.37 22.42 11.29
CA ALA A 787 -26.62 22.08 10.61
C ALA A 787 -27.12 23.23 9.74
N ARG A 788 -27.17 24.47 10.26
CA ARG A 788 -27.54 25.67 9.48
C ARG A 788 -26.71 25.83 8.22
N THR A 789 -25.38 25.73 8.31
CA THR A 789 -24.49 25.84 7.15
C THR A 789 -24.76 24.75 6.11
N ARG A 790 -24.91 23.49 6.54
CA ARG A 790 -25.19 22.37 5.62
C ARG A 790 -26.53 22.49 4.93
N THR A 791 -27.56 22.93 5.64
CA THR A 791 -28.88 23.18 5.04
C THR A 791 -28.84 24.38 4.10
N ALA A 792 -28.06 25.42 4.40
CA ALA A 792 -27.82 26.54 3.48
C ALA A 792 -27.09 26.10 2.19
N GLU A 793 -26.04 25.28 2.29
CA GLU A 793 -25.34 24.70 1.14
C GLU A 793 -26.27 23.85 0.26
N HIS A 794 -27.14 23.05 0.89
CA HIS A 794 -28.11 22.20 0.20
C HIS A 794 -29.18 23.03 -0.52
N LEU A 795 -29.77 24.01 0.17
CA LEU A 795 -30.75 24.95 -0.39
C LEU A 795 -30.15 25.77 -1.55
N LEU A 796 -28.91 26.25 -1.41
CA LEU A 796 -28.21 26.96 -2.48
C LEU A 796 -28.04 26.04 -3.70
N THR A 797 -27.55 24.82 -3.48
CA THR A 797 -27.34 23.84 -4.56
C THR A 797 -28.65 23.53 -5.30
N GLN A 798 -29.76 23.29 -4.58
CA GLN A 798 -31.08 23.07 -5.19
C GLN A 798 -31.55 24.27 -6.01
N ARG A 799 -31.43 25.49 -5.47
CA ARG A 799 -31.88 26.72 -6.16
C ARG A 799 -31.02 27.04 -7.39
N LEU A 800 -29.70 26.86 -7.30
CA LEU A 800 -28.79 27.02 -8.45
C LEU A 800 -29.09 26.01 -9.57
N THR A 801 -29.43 24.75 -9.24
CA THR A 801 -29.87 23.77 -10.24
C THR A 801 -31.18 24.22 -10.90
N HIS A 802 -32.19 24.61 -10.12
CA HIS A 802 -33.47 25.07 -10.67
C HIS A 802 -33.34 26.28 -11.60
N LEU A 803 -32.51 27.27 -11.23
CA LEU A 803 -32.24 28.45 -12.07
C LEU A 803 -31.55 28.11 -13.40
N ARG A 804 -30.77 27.03 -13.45
CA ARG A 804 -30.13 26.53 -14.69
C ARG A 804 -31.11 25.77 -15.58
N GLU A 805 -32.00 24.99 -14.96
CA GLU A 805 -33.09 24.28 -15.65
C GLU A 805 -34.12 25.23 -16.29
N GLN A 806 -34.36 26.39 -15.68
CA GLN A 806 -35.36 27.36 -16.14
C GLN A 806 -34.92 28.24 -17.33
N HIS A 807 -33.74 28.01 -17.91
CA HIS A 807 -33.19 28.76 -19.06
C HIS A 807 -33.28 30.28 -18.90
N LEU A 808 -32.40 30.83 -18.05
CA LEU A 808 -32.08 32.26 -18.06
C LEU A 808 -31.76 32.72 -19.50
N PRO A 809 -32.23 33.90 -19.94
CA PRO A 809 -31.95 34.40 -21.27
C PRO A 809 -30.45 34.58 -21.48
N THR A 810 -30.00 34.26 -22.69
CA THR A 810 -28.62 34.51 -23.15
C THR A 810 -28.30 36.01 -23.04
N PRO A 811 -27.09 36.42 -22.62
CA PRO A 811 -26.67 37.81 -22.72
C PRO A 811 -26.82 38.34 -24.16
N ALA A 812 -27.12 39.62 -24.29
CA ALA A 812 -27.31 40.29 -25.56
C ALA A 812 -25.95 40.66 -26.20
N ALA A 813 -25.93 40.98 -27.50
CA ALA A 813 -24.70 41.40 -28.19
C ALA A 813 -24.05 42.65 -27.53
N SER A 814 -24.87 43.56 -27.00
CA SER A 814 -24.41 44.72 -26.21
C SER A 814 -23.68 44.34 -24.92
N ASP A 815 -23.93 43.15 -24.37
CA ASP A 815 -23.19 42.67 -23.20
C ASP A 815 -21.78 42.25 -23.61
N GLU A 816 -21.59 41.59 -24.76
CA GLU A 816 -20.27 41.23 -25.28
C GLU A 816 -19.42 42.47 -25.55
N GLU A 817 -20.04 43.55 -26.05
CA GLU A 817 -19.40 44.86 -26.21
C GLU A 817 -18.98 45.45 -24.85
N ARG A 818 -19.90 45.57 -23.87
CA ARG A 818 -19.59 46.08 -22.50
C ARG A 818 -18.56 45.22 -21.75
N LEU A 819 -18.53 43.91 -21.99
CA LEU A 819 -17.53 42.99 -21.46
C LEU A 819 -16.16 43.22 -22.11
N SER A 820 -16.13 43.49 -23.41
CA SER A 820 -14.90 43.86 -24.11
C SER A 820 -14.36 45.20 -23.57
N GLU A 821 -15.21 46.20 -23.33
CA GLU A 821 -14.85 47.50 -22.74
C GLU A 821 -14.32 47.36 -21.30
N ALA A 822 -14.94 46.50 -20.47
CA ALA A 822 -14.49 46.24 -19.10
C ALA A 822 -13.10 45.59 -19.02
N PHE A 823 -12.68 44.87 -20.05
CA PHE A 823 -11.27 44.44 -20.23
C PHE A 823 -10.42 45.47 -20.97
N ALA A 824 -11.01 46.27 -21.85
CA ALA A 824 -10.35 47.24 -22.73
C ALA A 824 -10.54 48.69 -22.25
N CYS A 825 -10.03 49.01 -21.06
CA CYS A 825 -9.77 50.40 -20.65
C CYS A 825 -8.61 51.07 -21.43
N VAL A 826 -8.47 50.73 -22.73
CA VAL A 826 -7.66 51.37 -23.76
C VAL A 826 -8.44 51.24 -25.08
N PRO A 827 -8.81 52.34 -25.76
CA PRO A 827 -9.43 52.26 -27.08
C PRO A 827 -8.41 51.78 -28.11
N GLY A 828 -8.47 50.50 -28.50
CA GLY A 828 -7.42 49.89 -29.31
C GLY A 828 -7.75 48.58 -30.04
N SER A 829 -8.96 48.04 -29.90
CA SER A 829 -9.43 46.91 -30.73
C SER A 829 -9.79 47.40 -32.13
N ALA A 830 -8.78 47.56 -32.98
CA ALA A 830 -8.98 47.88 -34.40
C ALA A 830 -9.95 46.87 -35.03
N ALA A 831 -10.99 47.37 -35.69
CA ALA A 831 -11.86 46.55 -36.51
C ALA A 831 -11.01 45.83 -37.58
N ARG A 832 -10.96 44.50 -37.51
CA ARG A 832 -10.46 43.65 -38.59
C ARG A 832 -11.64 42.93 -39.20
N ASP A 833 -12.19 43.59 -40.21
CA ASP A 833 -12.87 43.02 -41.37
C ASP A 833 -13.56 41.67 -41.15
N ARG A 834 -14.89 41.72 -40.95
CA ARG A 834 -15.73 40.63 -41.44
C ARG A 834 -15.53 40.58 -42.96
N PRO A 835 -15.03 39.47 -43.55
CA PRO A 835 -15.11 39.33 -45.00
C PRO A 835 -16.59 39.34 -45.40
N GLY A 836 -16.96 40.28 -46.27
CA GLY A 836 -18.36 40.49 -46.65
C GLY A 836 -18.94 39.27 -47.35
N ALA A 837 -20.06 38.76 -46.85
CA ALA A 837 -20.80 37.66 -47.48
C ALA A 837 -21.72 38.15 -48.61
N ASP A 838 -21.19 39.00 -49.50
CA ASP A 838 -21.89 39.61 -50.63
C ASP A 838 -20.91 39.87 -51.79
N ASP A 839 -20.46 38.79 -52.47
CA ASP A 839 -19.99 38.88 -53.85
C ASP A 839 -20.00 37.50 -54.57
N LEU A 840 -21.19 37.01 -54.88
CA LEU A 840 -21.40 35.80 -55.72
C LEU A 840 -22.62 35.93 -56.64
N ARG A 841 -22.70 37.06 -57.37
CA ARG A 841 -23.67 37.29 -58.46
C ARG A 841 -23.11 38.09 -59.64
N ALA A 842 -22.16 37.50 -60.36
CA ALA A 842 -21.85 37.81 -61.76
C ALA A 842 -21.38 36.53 -62.46
#